data_AF-A0AB32XCB9-F1
#
_entry.id   AF-A0AB32XCB9-F1
#
_cell.length_a   1.000
_cell.length_b   1.000
_cell.length_c   1.000
_cell.angle_alpha   90.00
_cell.angle_beta   90.00
_cell.angle_gamma   90.00
#
_symmetry.space_group_name_H-M   'P 1'
#
loop_
_entity.id
_entity.type
_entity.pdbx_description
1 polymer ?
#
loop_
_entity_poly.entity_id
_entity_poly.type
_entity_poly.pdbx_seq_one_letter_code
_entity_poly.pdbx_strand_id
1 'polypeptide(L)'
;MEKLKLFNWYGEEFDTILSEEQDTLKAYKHHVRNVVNRRIDKINSQMKINKNLFLRARTKLQDNLKRELSSLYAAYSNKIKAIKDAIKKISFADNEISMIKYEIKALIKEKKALKKYVLEFQKSLRLTADIDEKKNELLEELKQKTIKEENKILSKYALFNITLKYLKHNSDLDFDINKIKNYLHKQELKILNTLEDPKSYFQNFYQKLEKRRLELIEKRNSLNHKYQNNKFIELKIYKANKYNIKLETNQKNLALEYEYNQKAELQKQEVKAYKKEAYAKIEEHKNEIKRVEKGNIEKIKKIKQNGKSKIKIVNQNFKQQLKKIDDLVATRNYQQYLEFLAKNNFIDSNKDESIKITKKSVLQSFKKNKQLVYNDKKTSALAKIFKKLFFGFFNTKSLKKEFEWLLKSELYFKESAIYEKYSYEGNYKKELALALKERAINAEQVRLKFLYEKVLAIYETKLNSLNLSSNENSNILKEQVRNKEQYQSEKELVSNKKKQLYNQYLETVKQTALRYKNKEISKQAFKHSKMEAKIDYNEKRYELKLQTNSLKNKEILSTWFFRRQAEMKVVSKIYESKVNEAVKTVPIECTRNIKWLAAIISFIFPGLSELIFFKQKTKGILLLLVTTLLYAIFIPFSFGAYTTGIDGMEGILSFIDLGARHFNSSMGIFRDARRYLFGGVISVIILTIVLIYFTVCSIIAFRTAKLMEEGSRPSKWSYTKRWLNTSGFPWMISITGWILMLFIVLAPIITSVLISFTDYGYMHQAPTQTSSWVGLKQWGLWWIYRNNGILTALERIIGWTFIWTIASTLCPISLGIILAILANNNRLKGRKFFRLIFIIPWAIPAFVMLYFLRSAFVNGTTGYINMILLKLHFVNRPIEWLNNITSARAILIVVQTWIAYAFIFMLVTGNLQAIPKDIYEAASIDGAKNYHKFFKLTLPSLLLAIAPMLIGQFVGAFNNFTTISIFSGGGPAFAKPTAYQEGATDILISFIYKLATGAVKIESDQAFAAALTTLAALLSIAVAARGFIKSMTRRD
;
A
#
# COMPACT_ATOMS: atom_id res chain seq x y z
N MET A 1 38.17 17.40 -23.94
CA MET A 1 38.04 16.96 -22.53
C MET A 1 39.37 17.00 -21.76
N GLU A 2 40.53 16.95 -22.42
CA GLU A 2 41.84 17.03 -21.76
C GLU A 2 42.22 18.41 -21.19
N LYS A 3 41.35 19.42 -21.34
CA LYS A 3 41.52 20.77 -20.77
C LYS A 3 40.50 21.14 -19.69
N LEU A 4 39.76 20.17 -19.15
CA LEU A 4 38.88 20.42 -18.00
C LEU A 4 39.70 20.30 -16.70
N LYS A 5 40.22 21.43 -16.24
CA LYS A 5 40.83 21.56 -14.91
C LYS A 5 39.72 21.80 -13.87
N LEU A 6 39.76 21.09 -12.74
CA LEU A 6 38.81 21.23 -11.64
C LEU A 6 39.35 22.21 -10.62
N PHE A 7 38.61 23.30 -10.39
CA PHE A 7 38.90 24.31 -9.38
C PHE A 7 38.08 24.06 -8.12
N ASN A 8 38.58 24.47 -6.95
CA ASN A 8 37.75 24.54 -5.74
C ASN A 8 36.77 25.74 -5.81
N TRP A 9 35.91 25.91 -4.81
CA TRP A 9 34.93 27.03 -4.78
C TRP A 9 35.60 28.42 -4.78
N TYR A 10 36.89 28.50 -4.45
CA TYR A 10 37.69 29.73 -4.42
C TYR A 10 38.53 29.96 -5.69
N GLY A 11 38.43 29.08 -6.70
CA GLY A 11 39.13 29.26 -7.98
C GLY A 11 40.58 28.80 -8.02
N GLU A 12 41.05 28.06 -7.02
CA GLU A 12 42.44 27.56 -6.97
C GLU A 12 42.58 26.18 -7.63
N GLU A 13 43.74 25.94 -8.26
CA GLU A 13 44.13 24.68 -8.90
C GLU A 13 44.43 23.62 -7.82
N PHE A 14 43.89 22.40 -7.97
CA PHE A 14 44.19 21.31 -7.05
C PHE A 14 45.63 20.82 -7.26
N ASP A 15 46.53 21.13 -6.32
CA ASP A 15 47.83 20.47 -6.26
C ASP A 15 47.67 18.98 -5.92
N THR A 16 48.43 18.13 -6.63
CA THR A 16 48.60 16.70 -6.31
C THR A 16 49.48 16.47 -5.08
N ILE A 17 49.91 17.54 -4.41
CA ILE A 17 50.79 17.49 -3.24
C ILE A 17 49.93 17.19 -2.02
N LEU A 18 50.32 16.12 -1.30
CA LEU A 18 49.76 15.79 0.00
C LEU A 18 50.06 16.93 0.96
N SER A 19 49.04 17.62 1.46
CA SER A 19 49.21 18.54 2.58
C SER A 19 49.76 17.76 3.78
N GLU A 20 50.99 18.09 4.20
CA GLU A 20 51.69 17.57 5.37
C GLU A 20 51.04 18.05 6.70
N GLU A 21 50.07 18.96 6.63
CA GLU A 21 49.47 19.66 7.76
C GLU A 21 48.25 18.94 8.39
N GLN A 22 48.16 17.60 8.27
CA GLN A 22 47.03 16.86 8.83
C GLN A 22 47.26 16.44 10.31
N ASP A 23 46.43 16.96 11.22
CA ASP A 23 46.55 16.78 12.68
C ASP A 23 46.46 15.32 13.22
N THR A 24 45.97 14.34 12.46
CA THR A 24 45.83 12.94 12.93
C THR A 24 46.07 11.88 11.85
N LEU A 25 46.63 10.73 12.24
CA LEU A 25 46.98 9.65 11.30
C LEU A 25 45.73 9.08 10.60
N LYS A 26 44.59 9.11 11.29
CA LYS A 26 43.31 8.67 10.73
C LYS A 26 42.82 9.63 9.64
N ALA A 27 42.93 10.94 9.85
CA ALA A 27 42.54 11.94 8.85
C ALA A 27 43.41 11.81 7.60
N TYR A 28 44.73 11.68 7.77
CA TYR A 28 45.66 11.48 6.67
C TYR A 28 45.36 10.20 5.87
N LYS A 29 45.18 9.05 6.56
CA LYS A 29 44.75 7.79 5.92
C LYS A 29 43.42 7.93 5.17
N HIS A 30 42.48 8.71 5.71
CA HIS A 30 41.19 8.93 5.08
C HIS A 30 41.31 9.83 3.85
N HIS A 31 42.12 10.89 3.90
CA HIS A 31 42.41 11.76 2.76
C HIS A 31 43.10 10.98 1.64
N VAL A 32 44.16 10.23 1.94
CA VAL A 32 44.84 9.37 0.97
C VAL A 32 43.86 8.38 0.35
N ARG A 33 43.03 7.73 1.17
CA ARG A 33 41.99 6.80 0.68
C ARG A 33 40.96 7.50 -0.20
N ASN A 34 40.54 8.73 0.11
CA ASN A 34 39.58 9.48 -0.70
C ASN A 34 40.15 9.84 -2.08
N VAL A 35 41.40 10.30 -2.14
CA VAL A 35 42.09 10.61 -3.40
C VAL A 35 42.23 9.33 -4.25
N VAL A 36 42.64 8.24 -3.63
CA VAL A 36 42.74 6.91 -4.28
C VAL A 36 41.38 6.44 -4.77
N ASN A 37 40.34 6.52 -3.95
CA ASN A 37 38.98 6.10 -4.31
C ASN A 37 38.45 6.92 -5.49
N ARG A 38 38.61 8.26 -5.51
CA ARG A 38 38.19 9.09 -6.65
C ARG A 38 38.87 8.69 -7.95
N ARG A 39 40.16 8.37 -7.91
CA ARG A 39 40.92 7.93 -9.09
C ARG A 39 40.50 6.53 -9.54
N ILE A 40 40.28 5.62 -8.59
CA ILE A 40 39.70 4.30 -8.85
C ILE A 40 38.30 4.41 -9.45
N ASP A 41 37.46 5.32 -8.96
CA ASP A 41 36.11 5.56 -9.48
C ASP A 41 36.14 6.07 -10.92
N LYS A 42 37.12 6.92 -11.27
CA LYS A 42 37.37 7.32 -12.66
C LYS A 42 37.72 6.11 -13.54
N ILE A 43 38.63 5.24 -13.09
CA ILE A 43 39.01 4.02 -13.82
C ILE A 43 37.83 3.05 -13.93
N ASN A 44 37.07 2.83 -12.85
CA ASN A 44 35.89 1.98 -12.83
C ASN A 44 34.77 2.52 -13.75
N SER A 45 34.60 3.84 -13.80
CA SER A 45 33.66 4.49 -14.71
C SER A 45 34.07 4.23 -16.16
N GLN A 46 35.37 4.33 -16.47
CA GLN A 46 35.90 4.00 -17.79
C GLN A 46 35.72 2.50 -18.13
N MET A 47 35.96 1.59 -17.18
CA MET A 47 35.69 0.15 -17.34
C MET A 47 34.20 -0.11 -17.64
N LYS A 48 33.29 0.60 -16.97
CA LYS A 48 31.84 0.48 -17.20
C LYS A 48 31.45 0.99 -18.58
N ILE A 49 32.03 2.10 -19.04
CA ILE A 49 31.84 2.62 -20.39
C ILE A 49 32.32 1.58 -21.42
N ASN A 50 33.54 1.05 -21.25
CA ASN A 50 34.12 0.04 -22.15
C ASN A 50 33.26 -1.24 -22.20
N LYS A 51 32.77 -1.71 -21.04
CA LYS A 51 31.85 -2.86 -20.96
C LYS A 51 30.54 -2.59 -21.69
N ASN A 52 29.95 -1.41 -21.54
CA ASN A 52 28.72 -1.05 -22.24
C ASN A 52 28.93 -0.96 -23.75
N LEU A 53 30.07 -0.42 -24.21
CA LEU A 53 30.44 -0.39 -25.62
C LEU A 53 30.60 -1.80 -26.19
N PHE A 54 31.31 -2.68 -25.49
CA PHE A 54 31.44 -4.10 -25.86
C PHE A 54 30.07 -4.80 -25.97
N LEU A 55 29.21 -4.65 -24.95
CA LEU A 55 27.87 -5.24 -24.97
C LEU A 55 27.03 -4.72 -26.14
N ARG A 56 27.06 -3.41 -26.41
CA ARG A 56 26.35 -2.82 -27.56
C ARG A 56 26.88 -3.36 -28.89
N ALA A 57 28.19 -3.47 -29.05
CA ALA A 57 28.81 -4.02 -30.26
C ALA A 57 28.40 -5.49 -30.48
N ARG A 58 28.44 -6.31 -29.41
CA ARG A 58 28.00 -7.72 -29.43
C ARG A 58 26.51 -7.85 -29.76
N THR A 59 25.64 -7.04 -29.16
CA THR A 59 24.21 -7.04 -29.47
C THR A 59 23.96 -6.66 -30.93
N LYS A 60 24.67 -5.64 -31.44
CA LYS A 60 24.57 -5.24 -32.85
C LYS A 60 24.98 -6.36 -33.81
N LEU A 61 26.06 -7.10 -33.50
CA LEU A 61 26.47 -8.28 -34.28
C LEU A 61 25.41 -9.40 -34.23
N GLN A 62 24.81 -9.66 -33.07
CA GLN A 62 23.74 -10.66 -32.95
C GLN A 62 22.47 -10.28 -33.72
N ASP A 63 22.09 -9.00 -33.70
CA ASP A 63 20.94 -8.50 -34.44
C ASP A 63 21.19 -8.55 -35.95
N ASN A 64 22.40 -8.19 -36.39
CA ASN A 64 22.82 -8.34 -37.79
C ASN A 64 22.79 -9.81 -38.23
N LEU A 65 23.31 -10.74 -37.41
CA LEU A 65 23.23 -12.18 -37.67
C LEU A 65 21.79 -12.65 -37.85
N LYS A 66 20.87 -12.22 -36.97
CA LYS A 66 19.44 -12.56 -37.11
C LYS A 66 18.85 -12.03 -38.42
N ARG A 67 19.16 -10.79 -38.79
CA ARG A 67 18.70 -10.17 -40.05
C ARG A 67 19.24 -10.90 -41.28
N GLU A 68 20.54 -11.21 -41.30
CA GLU A 68 21.18 -11.93 -42.40
C GLU A 68 20.63 -13.35 -42.54
N LEU A 69 20.47 -14.08 -41.43
CA LEU A 69 19.87 -15.42 -41.47
C LEU A 69 18.41 -15.40 -41.93
N SER A 70 17.64 -14.39 -41.51
CA SER A 70 16.26 -14.20 -41.94
C SER A 70 16.19 -13.87 -43.43
N SER A 71 17.05 -12.97 -43.91
CA SER A 71 17.15 -12.62 -45.33
C SER A 71 17.54 -13.82 -46.18
N LEU A 72 18.53 -14.59 -45.74
CA LEU A 72 18.98 -15.82 -46.40
C LEU A 72 17.86 -16.87 -46.50
N TYR A 73 17.09 -17.06 -45.43
CA TYR A 73 15.94 -17.98 -45.45
C TYR A 73 14.82 -17.49 -46.37
N ALA A 74 14.53 -16.19 -46.35
CA ALA A 74 13.53 -15.59 -47.23
C ALA A 74 13.92 -15.75 -48.71
N ALA A 75 15.19 -15.51 -49.06
CA ALA A 75 15.71 -15.71 -50.41
C ALA A 75 15.56 -17.17 -50.88
N TYR A 76 15.96 -18.12 -50.04
CA TYR A 76 15.78 -19.57 -50.29
C TYR A 76 14.31 -19.94 -50.49
N SER A 77 13.44 -19.51 -49.57
CA SER A 77 12.00 -19.81 -49.60
C SER A 77 11.34 -19.24 -50.85
N ASN A 78 11.67 -18.00 -51.21
CA ASN A 78 11.13 -17.34 -52.40
C ASN A 78 11.52 -18.04 -53.70
N LYS A 79 12.79 -18.50 -53.84
CA LYS A 79 13.23 -19.25 -55.02
C LYS A 79 12.43 -20.55 -55.22
N ILE A 80 12.19 -21.30 -54.14
CA ILE A 80 11.42 -22.55 -54.20
C ILE A 80 9.94 -22.28 -54.44
N LYS A 81 9.39 -21.28 -53.74
CA LYS A 81 7.98 -20.90 -53.84
C LYS A 81 7.63 -20.42 -55.24
N ALA A 82 8.51 -19.65 -55.90
CA ALA A 82 8.29 -19.18 -57.27
C ALA A 82 8.06 -20.35 -58.25
N ILE A 83 8.86 -21.41 -58.17
CA ILE A 83 8.71 -22.60 -59.02
C ILE A 83 7.42 -23.36 -58.65
N LYS A 84 7.14 -23.53 -57.35
CA LYS A 84 5.92 -24.20 -56.87
C LYS A 84 4.64 -23.47 -57.29
N ASP A 85 4.64 -22.14 -57.22
CA ASP A 85 3.52 -21.31 -57.65
C ASP A 85 3.35 -21.36 -59.17
N ALA A 86 4.43 -21.43 -59.95
CA ALA A 86 4.37 -21.64 -61.39
C ALA A 86 3.74 -22.99 -61.76
N ILE A 87 4.10 -24.08 -61.05
CA ILE A 87 3.48 -25.41 -61.22
C ILE A 87 1.98 -25.34 -60.89
N LYS A 88 1.63 -24.74 -59.75
CA LYS A 88 0.24 -24.62 -59.30
C LYS A 88 -0.62 -23.82 -60.28
N LYS A 89 -0.06 -22.79 -60.92
CA LYS A 89 -0.77 -22.00 -61.93
C LYS A 89 -1.16 -22.80 -63.16
N ILE A 90 -0.52 -23.94 -63.44
CA ILE A 90 -0.78 -24.77 -64.62
C ILE A 90 -1.72 -25.96 -64.27
N SER A 91 -2.09 -26.16 -63.00
CA SER A 91 -2.90 -27.31 -62.56
C SER A 91 -4.33 -27.34 -63.12
N PHE A 92 -4.80 -26.29 -63.78
CA PHE A 92 -6.10 -26.31 -64.45
C PHE A 92 -6.11 -27.16 -65.72
N ALA A 93 -4.94 -27.50 -66.28
CA ALA A 93 -4.79 -28.27 -67.52
C ALA A 93 -4.94 -29.79 -67.32
N ASP A 94 -5.18 -30.28 -66.10
CA ASP A 94 -5.28 -31.72 -65.79
C ASP A 94 -6.46 -32.42 -66.48
N ASN A 95 -7.57 -31.73 -66.69
CA ASN A 95 -8.76 -32.25 -67.35
C ASN A 95 -9.29 -31.21 -68.36
N GLU A 96 -9.78 -31.65 -69.52
CA GLU A 96 -10.44 -30.80 -70.52
C GLU A 96 -11.54 -29.93 -69.88
N ILE A 97 -12.36 -30.51 -69.02
CA ILE A 97 -13.43 -29.81 -68.30
C ILE A 97 -12.86 -28.74 -67.36
N SER A 98 -11.74 -29.00 -66.68
CA SER A 98 -11.13 -28.00 -65.77
C SER A 98 -10.47 -26.86 -66.53
N MET A 99 -9.89 -27.16 -67.70
CA MET A 99 -9.28 -26.16 -68.58
C MET A 99 -10.34 -25.23 -69.17
N ILE A 100 -11.44 -25.78 -69.69
CA ILE A 100 -12.54 -24.99 -70.24
C ILE A 100 -13.21 -24.15 -69.13
N LYS A 101 -13.43 -24.72 -67.93
CA LYS A 101 -13.92 -23.95 -66.77
C LYS A 101 -12.98 -22.81 -66.38
N TYR A 102 -11.67 -23.01 -66.47
CA TYR A 102 -10.67 -21.98 -66.20
C TYR A 102 -10.74 -20.85 -67.22
N GLU A 103 -10.82 -21.16 -68.51
CA GLU A 103 -10.97 -20.16 -69.59
C GLU A 103 -12.29 -19.39 -69.46
N ILE A 104 -13.40 -20.07 -69.17
CA ILE A 104 -14.68 -19.43 -68.87
C ILE A 104 -14.54 -18.46 -67.69
N LYS A 105 -13.84 -18.87 -66.62
CA LYS A 105 -13.60 -18.01 -65.46
C LYS A 105 -12.70 -16.82 -65.80
N ALA A 106 -11.72 -17.00 -66.69
CA ALA A 106 -10.87 -15.93 -67.20
C ALA A 106 -11.71 -14.90 -67.98
N LEU A 107 -12.61 -15.35 -68.87
CA LEU A 107 -13.54 -14.49 -69.61
C LEU A 107 -14.51 -13.74 -68.68
N ILE A 108 -15.03 -14.37 -67.63
CA ILE A 108 -15.85 -13.69 -66.60
C ILE A 108 -15.04 -12.60 -65.89
N LYS A 109 -13.74 -12.86 -65.64
CA LYS A 109 -12.85 -11.88 -65.01
C LYS A 109 -12.54 -10.72 -65.97
N GLU A 110 -12.33 -11.00 -67.26
CA GLU A 110 -12.20 -9.97 -68.30
C GLU A 110 -13.45 -9.10 -68.38
N LYS A 111 -14.65 -9.69 -68.37
CA LYS A 111 -15.91 -8.94 -68.30
C LYS A 111 -15.98 -8.03 -67.07
N LYS A 112 -15.59 -8.53 -65.89
CA LYS A 112 -15.55 -7.71 -64.67
C LYS A 112 -14.53 -6.58 -64.76
N ALA A 113 -13.37 -6.84 -65.36
CA ALA A 113 -12.34 -5.83 -65.59
C ALA A 113 -12.82 -4.75 -66.57
N LEU A 114 -13.48 -5.14 -67.67
CA LEU A 114 -14.11 -4.23 -68.62
C LEU A 114 -15.16 -3.35 -67.94
N LYS A 115 -16.05 -3.94 -67.13
CA LYS A 115 -17.04 -3.18 -66.34
C LYS A 115 -16.36 -2.19 -65.38
N LYS A 116 -15.29 -2.62 -64.72
CA LYS A 116 -14.52 -1.77 -63.80
C LYS A 116 -13.85 -0.61 -64.56
N TYR A 117 -13.26 -0.90 -65.71
CA TYR A 117 -12.64 0.10 -66.59
C TYR A 117 -13.66 1.15 -67.03
N VAL A 118 -14.86 0.75 -67.47
CA VAL A 118 -15.94 1.68 -67.83
C VAL A 118 -16.32 2.59 -66.66
N LEU A 119 -16.47 2.04 -65.44
CA LEU A 119 -16.80 2.84 -64.25
C LEU A 119 -15.70 3.81 -63.86
N GLU A 120 -14.43 3.38 -63.91
CA GLU A 120 -13.28 4.25 -63.63
C GLU A 120 -13.14 5.34 -64.71
N PHE A 121 -13.37 5.01 -65.98
CA PHE A 121 -13.34 5.96 -67.10
C PHE A 121 -14.46 7.00 -66.99
N GLN A 122 -15.70 6.58 -66.74
CA GLN A 122 -16.84 7.50 -66.50
C GLN A 122 -16.59 8.43 -65.31
N LYS A 123 -16.03 7.89 -64.21
CA LYS A 123 -15.68 8.70 -63.04
C LYS A 123 -14.58 9.71 -63.38
N SER A 124 -13.59 9.32 -64.17
CA SER A 124 -12.54 10.22 -64.66
C SER A 124 -13.12 11.33 -65.53
N LEU A 125 -14.01 11.01 -66.47
CA LEU A 125 -14.62 11.98 -67.39
C LEU A 125 -15.52 13.01 -66.67
N ARG A 126 -16.18 12.62 -65.56
CA ARG A 126 -16.94 13.56 -64.73
C ARG A 126 -16.07 14.59 -64.02
N LEU A 127 -14.81 14.28 -63.79
CA LEU A 127 -13.86 15.15 -63.09
C LEU A 127 -13.09 16.06 -64.06
N THR A 128 -13.22 15.90 -65.37
CA THR A 128 -12.54 16.75 -66.36
C THR A 128 -13.37 18.00 -66.72
N ALA A 129 -12.67 19.08 -67.07
CA ALA A 129 -13.26 20.38 -67.40
C ALA A 129 -13.72 20.49 -68.87
N ASP A 130 -13.78 19.38 -69.61
CA ASP A 130 -14.15 19.39 -71.03
C ASP A 130 -15.61 19.85 -71.24
N ILE A 131 -15.87 20.52 -72.35
CA ILE A 131 -17.21 20.93 -72.81
C ILE A 131 -18.11 19.72 -73.07
N ASP A 132 -19.42 19.87 -72.81
CA ASP A 132 -20.38 18.76 -72.78
C ASP A 132 -20.49 18.01 -74.12
N GLU A 133 -20.34 18.69 -75.25
CA GLU A 133 -20.33 18.06 -76.58
C GLU A 133 -19.17 17.07 -76.73
N LYS A 134 -17.95 17.43 -76.29
CA LYS A 134 -16.78 16.53 -76.38
C LYS A 134 -16.90 15.35 -75.42
N LYS A 135 -17.52 15.54 -74.26
CA LYS A 135 -17.82 14.45 -73.31
C LYS A 135 -18.81 13.45 -73.91
N ASN A 136 -19.83 13.92 -74.61
CA ASN A 136 -20.81 13.07 -75.27
C ASN A 136 -20.18 12.25 -76.42
N GLU A 137 -19.30 12.87 -77.21
CA GLU A 137 -18.55 12.17 -78.27
C GLU A 137 -17.69 11.02 -77.71
N LEU A 138 -16.91 11.28 -76.65
CA LEU A 138 -16.07 10.26 -75.99
C LEU A 138 -16.89 9.15 -75.32
N LEU A 139 -18.07 9.47 -74.80
CA LEU A 139 -18.99 8.48 -74.24
C LEU A 139 -19.56 7.55 -75.32
N GLU A 140 -19.89 8.08 -76.50
CA GLU A 140 -20.34 7.25 -77.61
C GLU A 140 -19.21 6.40 -78.20
N GLU A 141 -17.98 6.91 -78.30
CA GLU A 141 -16.83 6.11 -78.71
C GLU A 141 -16.55 4.96 -77.71
N LEU A 142 -16.56 5.25 -76.41
CA LEU A 142 -16.41 4.24 -75.35
C LEU A 142 -17.51 3.18 -75.45
N LYS A 143 -18.76 3.59 -75.68
CA LYS A 143 -19.91 2.69 -75.81
C LYS A 143 -19.74 1.77 -77.02
N GLN A 144 -19.36 2.28 -78.19
CA GLN A 144 -19.11 1.43 -79.36
C GLN A 144 -17.96 0.44 -79.11
N LYS A 145 -16.86 0.90 -78.52
CA LYS A 145 -15.69 0.05 -78.24
C LYS A 145 -16.01 -1.04 -77.22
N THR A 146 -16.71 -0.69 -76.14
CA THR A 146 -17.08 -1.62 -75.07
C THR A 146 -18.14 -2.62 -75.50
N ILE A 147 -19.12 -2.21 -76.33
CA ILE A 147 -20.08 -3.14 -76.94
C ILE A 147 -19.36 -4.15 -77.84
N LYS A 148 -18.39 -3.68 -78.66
CA LYS A 148 -17.58 -4.57 -79.51
C LYS A 148 -16.78 -5.58 -78.69
N GLU A 149 -16.14 -5.13 -77.60
CA GLU A 149 -15.39 -6.01 -76.70
C GLU A 149 -16.29 -6.96 -75.89
N GLU A 150 -17.43 -6.50 -75.37
CA GLU A 150 -18.37 -7.33 -74.64
C GLU A 150 -18.99 -8.40 -75.56
N ASN A 151 -19.33 -8.05 -76.79
CA ASN A 151 -19.79 -9.02 -77.80
C ASN A 151 -18.70 -10.05 -78.11
N LYS A 152 -17.44 -9.63 -78.23
CA LYS A 152 -16.31 -10.56 -78.43
C LYS A 152 -16.13 -11.51 -77.24
N ILE A 153 -16.24 -11.00 -76.01
CA ILE A 153 -16.18 -11.82 -74.78
C ILE A 153 -17.37 -12.79 -74.75
N LEU A 154 -18.57 -12.33 -75.10
CA LEU A 154 -19.79 -13.13 -75.13
C LEU A 154 -19.70 -14.25 -76.17
N SER A 155 -19.22 -13.97 -77.38
CA SER A 155 -19.02 -14.99 -78.42
C SER A 155 -18.03 -16.06 -77.97
N LYS A 156 -16.88 -15.66 -77.40
CA LYS A 156 -15.91 -16.63 -76.84
C LYS A 156 -16.53 -17.44 -75.71
N TYR A 157 -17.22 -16.80 -74.78
CA TYR A 157 -17.88 -17.47 -73.66
C TYR A 157 -18.90 -18.50 -74.15
N ALA A 158 -19.73 -18.14 -75.14
CA ALA A 158 -20.70 -19.03 -75.75
C ALA A 158 -20.02 -20.24 -76.38
N LEU A 159 -18.96 -20.05 -77.17
CA LEU A 159 -18.20 -21.16 -77.77
C LEU A 159 -17.64 -22.11 -76.69
N PHE A 160 -16.94 -21.58 -75.69
CA PHE A 160 -16.41 -22.41 -74.59
C PHE A 160 -17.51 -23.10 -73.77
N ASN A 161 -18.65 -22.45 -73.56
CA ASN A 161 -19.76 -23.02 -72.78
C ASN A 161 -20.53 -24.10 -73.56
N ILE A 162 -20.69 -23.94 -74.88
CA ILE A 162 -21.21 -24.98 -75.78
C ILE A 162 -20.31 -26.21 -75.74
N THR A 163 -18.98 -26.03 -75.86
CA THR A 163 -18.02 -27.12 -75.75
C THR A 163 -18.05 -27.78 -74.37
N LEU A 164 -18.19 -27.00 -73.29
CA LEU A 164 -18.31 -27.53 -71.93
C LEU A 164 -19.58 -28.38 -71.74
N LYS A 165 -20.72 -27.93 -72.29
CA LYS A 165 -21.99 -28.67 -72.23
C LYS A 165 -21.90 -29.97 -73.02
N TYR A 166 -21.26 -29.96 -74.19
CA TYR A 166 -21.01 -31.18 -74.96
C TYR A 166 -20.23 -32.22 -74.15
N LEU A 167 -19.05 -31.84 -73.62
CA LEU A 167 -18.16 -32.74 -72.86
C LEU A 167 -18.72 -33.22 -71.52
N LYS A 168 -19.77 -32.57 -71.00
CA LYS A 168 -20.47 -33.03 -69.78
C LYS A 168 -21.52 -34.09 -70.05
N HIS A 169 -22.13 -34.08 -71.23
CA HIS A 169 -23.30 -34.91 -71.56
C HIS A 169 -22.98 -36.05 -72.54
N ASN A 170 -21.85 -35.97 -73.26
CA ASN A 170 -21.42 -36.98 -74.21
C ASN A 170 -19.96 -37.40 -73.93
N SER A 171 -19.67 -38.68 -74.15
CA SER A 171 -18.33 -39.27 -73.98
C SER A 171 -17.63 -39.59 -75.31
N ASP A 172 -18.23 -39.22 -76.44
CA ASP A 172 -17.70 -39.47 -77.78
C ASP A 172 -16.93 -38.26 -78.34
N LEU A 173 -15.95 -38.56 -79.20
CA LEU A 173 -15.05 -37.58 -79.79
C LEU A 173 -15.57 -36.98 -81.11
N ASP A 174 -16.65 -37.53 -81.67
CA ASP A 174 -17.27 -36.97 -82.88
C ASP A 174 -18.25 -35.87 -82.50
N PHE A 175 -17.71 -34.66 -82.27
CA PHE A 175 -18.46 -33.51 -81.79
C PHE A 175 -19.69 -33.21 -82.66
N ASP A 176 -20.89 -33.58 -82.20
CA ASP A 176 -22.15 -33.33 -82.90
C ASP A 176 -23.07 -32.42 -82.09
N ILE A 177 -23.25 -31.20 -82.58
CA ILE A 177 -24.01 -30.15 -81.90
C ILE A 177 -25.49 -30.51 -81.74
N ASN A 178 -26.04 -31.36 -82.62
CA ASN A 178 -27.44 -31.76 -82.55
C ASN A 178 -27.75 -32.49 -81.22
N LYS A 179 -26.79 -33.23 -80.66
CA LYS A 179 -26.94 -33.97 -79.40
C LYS A 179 -27.18 -33.06 -78.18
N ILE A 180 -26.78 -31.80 -78.24
CA ILE A 180 -26.90 -30.84 -77.12
C ILE A 180 -27.82 -29.66 -77.41
N LYS A 181 -28.47 -29.62 -78.58
CA LYS A 181 -29.27 -28.48 -79.05
C LYS A 181 -30.35 -28.05 -78.05
N ASN A 182 -30.96 -29.01 -77.35
CA ASN A 182 -31.99 -28.77 -76.33
C ASN A 182 -31.45 -28.17 -75.01
N TYR A 183 -30.13 -28.22 -74.78
CA TYR A 183 -29.47 -27.68 -73.60
C TYR A 183 -28.79 -26.32 -73.85
N LEU A 184 -28.84 -25.82 -75.08
CA LEU A 184 -28.26 -24.53 -75.47
C LEU A 184 -29.21 -23.38 -75.20
N HIS A 185 -28.67 -22.27 -74.69
CA HIS A 185 -29.44 -21.05 -74.49
C HIS A 185 -29.76 -20.39 -75.85
N LYS A 186 -30.87 -19.66 -75.95
CA LYS A 186 -31.31 -19.00 -77.20
C LYS A 186 -30.23 -18.12 -77.84
N GLN A 187 -29.40 -17.46 -77.02
CA GLN A 187 -28.27 -16.64 -77.49
C GLN A 187 -27.07 -17.47 -77.97
N GLU A 188 -26.83 -18.65 -77.37
CA GLU A 188 -25.80 -19.59 -77.81
C GLU A 188 -26.17 -20.17 -79.18
N LEU A 189 -27.45 -20.50 -79.39
CA LEU A 189 -27.98 -20.94 -80.69
C LEU A 189 -27.86 -19.86 -81.78
N LYS A 190 -28.07 -18.59 -81.43
CA LYS A 190 -27.90 -17.47 -82.38
C LYS A 190 -26.44 -17.35 -82.86
N ILE A 191 -25.48 -17.50 -81.96
CA ILE A 191 -24.04 -17.48 -82.28
C ILE A 191 -23.65 -18.74 -83.06
N LEU A 192 -24.25 -19.87 -82.74
CA LEU A 192 -24.02 -21.13 -83.45
C LEU A 192 -24.47 -21.05 -84.92
N ASN A 193 -25.64 -20.46 -85.18
CA ASN A 193 -26.20 -20.31 -86.53
C ASN A 193 -25.45 -19.29 -87.39
N THR A 194 -24.55 -18.48 -86.81
CA THR A 194 -23.67 -17.58 -87.59
C THR A 194 -22.41 -18.26 -88.13
N LEU A 195 -22.19 -19.55 -87.81
CA LEU A 195 -21.07 -20.34 -88.32
C LEU A 195 -21.52 -21.12 -89.57
N GLU A 196 -20.72 -21.07 -90.64
CA GLU A 196 -21.03 -21.76 -91.92
C GLU A 196 -21.02 -23.29 -91.78
N ASP A 197 -20.04 -23.86 -91.06
CA ASP A 197 -20.00 -25.29 -90.69
C ASP A 197 -19.69 -25.46 -89.19
N PRO A 198 -20.72 -25.56 -88.34
CA PRO A 198 -20.55 -25.71 -86.91
C PRO A 198 -19.84 -27.01 -86.51
N LYS A 199 -20.04 -28.13 -87.22
CA LYS A 199 -19.46 -29.44 -86.84
C LYS A 199 -17.94 -29.39 -86.98
N SER A 200 -17.45 -29.02 -88.16
CA SER A 200 -16.02 -28.93 -88.45
C SER A 200 -15.31 -27.86 -87.60
N TYR A 201 -15.96 -26.72 -87.34
CA TYR A 201 -15.40 -25.67 -86.49
C TYR A 201 -15.11 -26.15 -85.06
N PHE A 202 -16.08 -26.80 -84.42
CA PHE A 202 -15.90 -27.25 -83.05
C PHE A 202 -14.94 -28.45 -82.92
N GLN A 203 -14.87 -29.32 -83.93
CA GLN A 203 -13.83 -30.37 -84.00
C GLN A 203 -12.42 -29.76 -84.05
N ASN A 204 -12.18 -28.78 -84.93
CA ASN A 204 -10.89 -28.09 -85.03
C ASN A 204 -10.57 -27.27 -83.76
N PHE A 205 -11.58 -26.60 -83.18
CA PHE A 205 -11.46 -25.86 -81.93
C PHE A 205 -11.08 -26.77 -80.75
N TYR A 206 -11.72 -27.94 -80.64
CA TYR A 206 -11.39 -28.94 -79.64
C TYR A 206 -9.96 -29.48 -79.82
N GLN A 207 -9.56 -29.82 -81.04
CA GLN A 207 -8.18 -30.27 -81.33
C GLN A 207 -7.13 -29.21 -80.96
N LYS A 208 -7.39 -27.93 -81.24
CA LYS A 208 -6.49 -26.83 -80.84
C LYS A 208 -6.41 -26.68 -79.31
N LEU A 209 -7.54 -26.83 -78.60
CA LEU A 209 -7.56 -26.81 -77.15
C LEU A 209 -6.79 -27.99 -76.55
N GLU A 210 -6.95 -29.17 -77.13
CA GLU A 210 -6.28 -30.38 -76.66
C GLU A 210 -4.76 -30.32 -76.89
N LYS A 211 -4.33 -29.85 -78.06
CA LYS A 211 -2.91 -29.57 -78.33
C LYS A 211 -2.34 -28.60 -77.29
N ARG A 212 -3.07 -27.52 -76.99
CA ARG A 212 -2.65 -26.54 -75.98
C ARG A 212 -2.61 -27.12 -74.57
N ARG A 213 -3.52 -28.04 -74.23
CA ARG A 213 -3.54 -28.76 -72.95
C ARG A 213 -2.27 -29.58 -72.79
N LEU A 214 -1.91 -30.36 -73.81
CA LEU A 214 -0.71 -31.20 -73.82
C LEU A 214 0.57 -30.37 -73.66
N GLU A 215 0.71 -29.25 -74.38
CA GLU A 215 1.85 -28.31 -74.20
C GLU A 215 1.97 -27.80 -72.76
N LEU A 216 0.84 -27.50 -72.11
CA LEU A 216 0.81 -27.04 -70.73
C LEU A 216 1.20 -28.16 -69.75
N ILE A 217 0.76 -29.39 -69.99
CA ILE A 217 1.13 -30.57 -69.20
C ILE A 217 2.64 -30.82 -69.31
N GLU A 218 3.21 -30.77 -70.51
CA GLU A 218 4.65 -30.92 -70.75
C GLU A 218 5.47 -29.83 -70.05
N LYS A 219 5.02 -28.57 -70.14
CA LYS A 219 5.62 -27.44 -69.41
C LYS A 219 5.55 -27.63 -67.90
N ARG A 220 4.47 -28.20 -67.37
CA ARG A 220 4.36 -28.50 -65.95
C ARG A 220 5.30 -29.64 -65.53
N ASN A 221 5.42 -30.68 -66.35
CA ASN A 221 6.32 -31.81 -66.08
C ASN A 221 7.79 -31.37 -66.05
N SER A 222 8.20 -30.51 -66.98
CA SER A 222 9.56 -29.91 -66.96
C SER A 222 9.78 -29.02 -65.73
N LEU A 223 8.77 -28.23 -65.31
CA LEU A 223 8.85 -27.44 -64.07
C LEU A 223 8.90 -28.33 -62.81
N ASN A 224 8.17 -29.45 -62.78
CA ASN A 224 8.22 -30.42 -61.69
C ASN A 224 9.61 -31.05 -61.58
N HIS A 225 10.21 -31.44 -62.71
CA HIS A 225 11.58 -31.96 -62.75
C HIS A 225 12.58 -30.89 -62.25
N LYS A 226 12.44 -29.65 -62.71
CA LYS A 226 13.26 -28.50 -62.26
C LYS A 226 13.08 -28.22 -60.76
N TYR A 227 11.87 -28.38 -60.22
CA TYR A 227 11.59 -28.22 -58.80
C TYR A 227 12.32 -29.27 -57.94
N GLN A 228 12.25 -30.54 -58.31
CA GLN A 228 12.89 -31.62 -57.56
C GLN A 228 14.41 -31.45 -57.52
N ASN A 229 15.03 -31.13 -58.65
CA ASN A 229 16.48 -30.91 -58.73
C ASN A 229 16.93 -29.65 -57.96
N ASN A 230 16.25 -28.52 -58.17
CA ASN A 230 16.67 -27.26 -57.54
C ASN A 230 16.43 -27.24 -56.02
N LYS A 231 15.40 -27.93 -55.53
CA LYS A 231 15.07 -27.96 -54.10
C LYS A 231 16.23 -28.49 -53.25
N PHE A 232 16.87 -29.56 -53.69
CA PHE A 232 17.99 -30.17 -52.96
C PHE A 232 19.25 -29.30 -53.01
N ILE A 233 19.57 -28.78 -54.20
CA ILE A 233 20.74 -27.93 -54.43
C ILE A 233 20.64 -26.63 -53.62
N GLU A 234 19.52 -25.91 -53.71
CA GLU A 234 19.32 -24.65 -52.97
C GLU A 234 19.28 -24.88 -51.45
N LEU A 235 18.82 -26.04 -50.98
CA LEU A 235 18.87 -26.38 -49.55
C LEU A 235 20.31 -26.60 -49.08
N LYS A 236 21.15 -27.24 -49.90
CA LYS A 236 22.58 -27.44 -49.60
C LYS A 236 23.32 -26.09 -49.53
N ILE A 237 23.08 -25.21 -50.50
CA ILE A 237 23.65 -23.85 -50.54
C ILE A 237 23.19 -23.03 -49.32
N TYR A 238 21.90 -23.07 -48.99
CA TYR A 238 21.35 -22.41 -47.79
C TYR A 238 22.06 -22.87 -46.51
N LYS A 239 22.23 -24.18 -46.32
CA LYS A 239 22.90 -24.74 -45.14
C LYS A 239 24.37 -24.30 -45.05
N ALA A 240 25.10 -24.31 -46.16
CA ALA A 240 26.50 -23.88 -46.22
C ALA A 240 26.65 -22.39 -45.87
N ASN A 241 25.86 -21.52 -46.50
CA ASN A 241 25.89 -20.07 -46.23
C ASN A 241 25.48 -19.74 -44.79
N LYS A 242 24.47 -20.43 -44.26
CA LYS A 242 24.05 -20.31 -42.86
C LYS A 242 25.19 -20.65 -41.89
N TYR A 243 26.00 -21.66 -42.20
CA TYR A 243 27.15 -22.04 -41.38
C TYR A 243 28.25 -20.97 -41.44
N ASN A 244 28.61 -20.51 -42.63
CA ASN A 244 29.66 -19.50 -42.83
C ASN A 244 29.33 -18.17 -42.12
N ILE A 245 28.11 -17.66 -42.25
CA ILE A 245 27.67 -16.42 -41.60
C ILE A 245 27.76 -16.55 -40.06
N LYS A 246 27.38 -17.71 -39.51
CA LYS A 246 27.50 -17.97 -38.07
C LYS A 246 28.96 -18.02 -37.63
N LEU A 247 29.82 -18.68 -38.40
CA LEU A 247 31.25 -18.80 -38.10
C LEU A 247 31.93 -17.43 -38.09
N GLU A 248 31.70 -16.62 -39.12
CA GLU A 248 32.25 -15.27 -39.23
C GLU A 248 31.79 -14.36 -38.08
N THR A 249 30.50 -14.42 -37.72
CA THR A 249 29.97 -13.67 -36.58
C THR A 249 30.61 -14.11 -35.26
N ASN A 250 30.84 -15.41 -35.08
CA ASN A 250 31.51 -15.93 -33.89
C ASN A 250 32.96 -15.47 -33.79
N GLN A 251 33.71 -15.46 -34.90
CA GLN A 251 35.07 -14.93 -34.95
C GLN A 251 35.12 -13.44 -34.58
N LYS A 252 34.20 -12.62 -35.09
CA LYS A 252 34.09 -11.19 -34.74
C LYS A 252 33.77 -10.99 -33.26
N ASN A 253 32.89 -11.80 -32.69
CA ASN A 253 32.59 -11.75 -31.25
C ASN A 253 33.80 -12.11 -30.39
N LEU A 254 34.56 -13.14 -30.79
CA LEU A 254 35.78 -13.57 -30.09
C LEU A 254 36.85 -12.46 -30.09
N ALA A 255 37.07 -11.81 -31.24
CA ALA A 255 38.02 -10.70 -31.36
C ALA A 255 37.65 -9.51 -30.45
N LEU A 256 36.37 -9.13 -30.43
CA LEU A 256 35.85 -8.07 -29.53
C LEU A 256 36.02 -8.43 -28.05
N GLU A 257 35.82 -9.69 -27.70
CA GLU A 257 35.98 -10.17 -26.33
C GLU A 257 37.44 -10.15 -25.89
N TYR A 258 38.37 -10.55 -26.77
CA TYR A 258 39.80 -10.46 -26.53
C TYR A 258 40.25 -9.01 -26.28
N GLU A 259 39.85 -8.08 -27.16
CA GLU A 259 40.21 -6.65 -27.04
C GLU A 259 39.67 -6.05 -25.73
N TYR A 260 38.42 -6.36 -25.37
CA TYR A 260 37.82 -5.92 -24.10
C TYR A 260 38.58 -6.46 -22.89
N ASN A 261 38.93 -7.75 -22.91
CA ASN A 261 39.62 -8.40 -21.80
C ASN A 261 41.02 -7.81 -21.58
N GLN A 262 41.77 -7.54 -22.65
CA GLN A 262 43.09 -6.91 -22.59
C GLN A 262 43.01 -5.50 -21.97
N LYS A 263 42.06 -4.68 -22.42
CA LYS A 263 41.82 -3.33 -21.86
C LYS A 263 41.43 -3.38 -20.38
N ALA A 264 40.57 -4.34 -20.00
CA ALA A 264 40.13 -4.52 -18.63
C ALA A 264 41.28 -4.97 -17.70
N GLU A 265 42.22 -5.77 -18.21
CA GLU A 265 43.38 -6.22 -17.44
C GLU A 265 44.38 -5.10 -17.18
N LEU A 266 44.72 -4.29 -18.19
CA LEU A 266 45.57 -3.10 -18.04
C LEU A 266 45.01 -2.13 -16.97
N GLN A 267 43.70 -1.85 -17.04
CA GLN A 267 43.03 -0.99 -16.06
C GLN A 267 43.07 -1.58 -14.62
N LYS A 268 42.98 -2.91 -14.47
CA LYS A 268 43.14 -3.57 -13.17
C LYS A 268 44.58 -3.47 -12.63
N GLN A 269 45.58 -3.58 -13.50
CA GLN A 269 46.98 -3.44 -13.13
C GLN A 269 47.28 -2.00 -12.67
N GLU A 270 46.76 -1.01 -13.39
CA GLU A 270 46.86 0.40 -13.03
C GLU A 270 46.27 0.68 -11.62
N VAL A 271 45.07 0.14 -11.33
CA VAL A 271 44.46 0.24 -9.98
C VAL A 271 45.33 -0.38 -8.89
N LYS A 272 45.99 -1.53 -9.17
CA LYS A 272 46.88 -2.19 -8.21
C LYS A 272 48.13 -1.34 -7.95
N ALA A 273 48.74 -0.77 -8.98
CA ALA A 273 49.93 0.07 -8.87
C ALA A 273 49.66 1.31 -8.00
N TYR A 274 48.57 2.04 -8.26
CA TYR A 274 48.21 3.22 -7.46
C TYR A 274 47.89 2.88 -5.99
N LYS A 275 47.22 1.75 -5.73
CA LYS A 275 47.00 1.32 -4.34
C LYS A 275 48.31 1.09 -3.61
N LYS A 276 49.28 0.44 -4.27
CA LYS A 276 50.61 0.16 -3.69
C LYS A 276 51.36 1.45 -3.37
N GLU A 277 51.38 2.41 -4.28
CA GLU A 277 52.00 3.73 -4.07
C GLU A 277 51.36 4.50 -2.91
N ALA A 278 50.03 4.50 -2.83
CA ALA A 278 49.31 5.18 -1.74
C ALA A 278 49.57 4.56 -0.37
N TYR A 279 49.71 3.23 -0.27
CA TYR A 279 50.07 2.57 0.98
C TYR A 279 51.52 2.87 1.41
N ALA A 280 52.44 3.04 0.46
CA ALA A 280 53.82 3.42 0.76
C ALA A 280 53.89 4.82 1.40
N LYS A 281 53.21 5.81 0.81
CA LYS A 281 53.12 7.19 1.35
C LYS A 281 52.49 7.23 2.75
N ILE A 282 51.54 6.34 3.04
CA ILE A 282 50.94 6.22 4.39
C ILE A 282 51.95 5.75 5.43
N GLU A 283 52.85 4.81 5.08
CA GLU A 283 53.86 4.30 6.02
C GLU A 283 55.00 5.30 6.24
N GLU A 284 55.38 6.05 5.20
CA GLU A 284 56.40 7.12 5.26
C GLU A 284 56.06 8.19 6.31
N HIS A 285 54.88 8.80 6.24
CA HIS A 285 54.47 9.88 7.16
C HIS A 285 53.86 9.38 8.49
N LYS A 286 53.76 8.07 8.70
CA LYS A 286 53.02 7.48 9.84
C LYS A 286 53.59 7.87 11.20
N ASN A 287 54.92 7.87 11.33
CA ASN A 287 55.60 8.06 12.61
C ASN A 287 55.57 9.53 13.04
N GLU A 288 55.73 10.44 12.08
CA GLU A 288 55.64 11.88 12.28
C GLU A 288 54.24 12.29 12.76
N ILE A 289 53.19 11.86 12.06
CA ILE A 289 51.81 12.19 12.42
C ILE A 289 51.44 11.62 13.80
N LYS A 290 51.92 10.41 14.15
CA LYS A 290 51.70 9.84 15.49
C LYS A 290 52.35 10.64 16.62
N ARG A 291 53.50 11.27 16.36
CA ARG A 291 54.20 12.11 17.34
C ARG A 291 53.38 13.37 17.64
N VAL A 292 52.89 14.05 16.60
CA VAL A 292 51.99 15.22 16.72
C VAL A 292 50.69 14.85 17.43
N GLU A 293 50.07 13.72 17.07
CA GLU A 293 48.82 13.23 17.68
C GLU A 293 48.96 12.97 19.19
N LYS A 294 50.06 12.35 19.63
CA LYS A 294 50.34 12.12 21.06
C LYS A 294 50.46 13.44 21.84
N GLY A 295 51.19 14.42 21.31
CA GLY A 295 51.34 15.74 21.94
C GLY A 295 50.00 16.48 22.08
N ASN A 296 49.14 16.39 21.06
CA ASN A 296 47.81 17.00 21.07
C ASN A 296 46.87 16.31 22.08
N ILE A 297 46.93 14.99 22.21
CA ILE A 297 46.12 14.23 23.20
C ILE A 297 46.46 14.63 24.64
N GLU A 298 47.73 14.82 24.96
CA GLU A 298 48.17 15.21 26.31
C GLU A 298 47.70 16.64 26.66
N LYS A 299 47.85 17.58 25.72
CA LYS A 299 47.30 18.95 25.87
C LYS A 299 45.79 18.93 26.15
N ILE A 300 45.03 18.15 25.37
CA ILE A 300 43.57 18.02 25.55
C ILE A 300 43.21 17.38 26.90
N LYS A 301 43.94 16.36 27.36
CA LYS A 301 43.71 15.74 28.68
C LYS A 301 43.87 16.74 29.81
N LYS A 302 44.92 17.57 29.78
CA LYS A 302 45.17 18.62 30.78
C LYS A 302 44.04 19.67 30.79
N ILE A 303 43.59 20.10 29.62
CA ILE A 303 42.45 21.03 29.48
C ILE A 303 41.16 20.41 30.06
N LYS A 304 40.88 19.14 29.75
CA LYS A 304 39.69 18.42 30.26
C LYS A 304 39.69 18.25 31.78
N GLN A 305 40.84 17.95 32.39
CA GLN A 305 40.95 17.84 33.85
C GLN A 305 40.68 19.19 34.53
N ASN A 306 41.28 20.28 34.03
CA ASN A 306 41.02 21.63 34.52
C ASN A 306 39.54 22.05 34.31
N GLY A 307 38.94 21.67 33.18
CA GLY A 307 37.51 21.88 32.94
C GLY A 307 36.64 21.18 33.99
N LYS A 308 36.91 19.90 34.29
CA LYS A 308 36.15 19.12 35.29
C LYS A 308 36.21 19.73 36.70
N SER A 309 37.38 20.20 37.15
CA SER A 309 37.51 20.83 38.46
C SER A 309 36.70 22.14 38.53
N LYS A 310 36.78 22.99 37.50
CA LYS A 310 35.97 24.22 37.39
C LYS A 310 34.46 23.94 37.39
N ILE A 311 34.01 22.90 36.68
CA ILE A 311 32.60 22.50 36.64
C ILE A 311 32.12 22.02 38.02
N LYS A 312 32.97 21.34 38.80
CA LYS A 312 32.63 20.91 40.16
C LYS A 312 32.36 22.13 41.07
N ILE A 313 33.20 23.16 40.98
CA ILE A 313 33.04 24.42 41.70
C ILE A 313 31.75 25.13 41.27
N VAL A 314 31.50 25.26 39.96
CA VAL A 314 30.28 25.87 39.41
C VAL A 314 29.02 25.15 39.92
N ASN A 315 29.03 23.81 39.93
CA ASN A 315 27.90 23.02 40.44
C ASN A 315 27.70 23.14 41.95
N GLN A 316 28.78 23.28 42.74
CA GLN A 316 28.69 23.56 44.18
C GLN A 316 28.08 24.95 44.43
N ASN A 317 28.52 25.97 43.70
CA ASN A 317 27.96 27.33 43.78
C ASN A 317 26.48 27.35 43.40
N PHE A 318 26.08 26.63 42.34
CA PHE A 318 24.67 26.49 41.98
C PHE A 318 23.83 25.83 43.09
N LYS A 319 24.33 24.76 43.73
CA LYS A 319 23.63 24.15 44.88
C LYS A 319 23.47 25.12 46.05
N GLN A 320 24.45 25.98 46.31
CA GLN A 320 24.35 27.02 47.33
C GLN A 320 23.33 28.10 46.96
N GLN A 321 23.30 28.54 45.70
CA GLN A 321 22.30 29.49 45.20
C GLN A 321 20.87 28.90 45.24
N LEU A 322 20.71 27.61 44.93
CA LEU A 322 19.43 26.92 44.99
C LEU A 322 18.86 26.90 46.42
N LYS A 323 19.71 26.79 47.46
CA LYS A 323 19.29 26.90 48.87
C LYS A 323 18.77 28.29 49.23
N LYS A 324 19.24 29.34 48.54
CA LYS A 324 18.81 30.75 48.72
C LYS A 324 17.61 31.12 47.84
N ILE A 325 17.01 30.17 47.13
CA ILE A 325 15.96 30.48 46.15
C ILE A 325 14.71 31.08 46.80
N ASP A 326 14.32 30.60 47.97
CA ASP A 326 13.13 31.09 48.67
C ASP A 326 13.32 32.56 49.09
N ASP A 327 14.54 32.94 49.43
CA ASP A 327 14.91 34.32 49.76
C ASP A 327 14.86 35.25 48.53
N LEU A 328 15.33 34.76 47.37
CA LEU A 328 15.28 35.48 46.10
C LEU A 328 13.84 35.66 45.59
N VAL A 329 13.03 34.59 45.71
CA VAL A 329 11.59 34.60 45.40
C VAL A 329 10.89 35.65 46.26
N ALA A 330 11.14 35.68 47.57
CA ALA A 330 10.55 36.67 48.46
C ALA A 330 10.91 38.11 48.06
N THR A 331 12.18 38.36 47.76
CA THR A 331 12.68 39.68 47.35
C THR A 331 12.04 40.15 46.04
N ARG A 332 12.02 39.31 45.01
CA ARG A 332 11.46 39.64 43.68
C ARG A 332 9.94 39.83 43.75
N ASN A 333 9.25 39.00 44.53
CA ASN A 333 7.81 39.12 44.72
C ASN A 333 7.45 40.47 45.36
N TYR A 334 8.26 40.94 46.30
CA TYR A 334 8.12 42.25 46.93
C TYR A 334 8.45 43.41 45.97
N GLN A 335 9.52 43.31 45.18
CA GLN A 335 9.83 44.32 44.15
C GLN A 335 8.71 44.46 43.11
N GLN A 336 8.21 43.35 42.58
CA GLN A 336 7.07 43.36 41.64
C GLN A 336 5.80 43.96 42.28
N TYR A 337 5.63 43.77 43.59
CA TYR A 337 4.57 44.43 44.34
C TYR A 337 4.74 45.96 44.37
N LEU A 338 5.95 46.45 44.63
CA LEU A 338 6.27 47.88 44.64
C LEU A 338 6.18 48.52 43.24
N GLU A 339 6.72 47.87 42.21
CA GLU A 339 6.65 48.35 40.82
C GLU A 339 5.21 48.60 40.37
N PHE A 340 4.27 47.74 40.79
CA PHE A 340 2.87 47.93 40.50
C PHE A 340 2.28 49.14 41.22
N LEU A 341 2.64 49.37 42.49
CA LEU A 341 2.16 50.54 43.24
C LEU A 341 2.68 51.84 42.63
N ALA A 342 3.94 51.87 42.22
CA ALA A 342 4.56 53.01 41.54
C ALA A 342 3.91 53.26 40.16
N LYS A 343 3.72 52.21 39.34
CA LYS A 343 3.17 52.34 37.97
C LYS A 343 1.73 52.87 37.93
N ASN A 344 0.96 52.67 38.99
CA ASN A 344 -0.43 53.12 39.08
C ASN A 344 -0.60 54.35 40.00
N ASN A 345 0.49 55.10 40.26
CA ASN A 345 0.51 56.32 41.08
C ASN A 345 -0.05 56.18 42.50
N PHE A 346 0.02 54.98 43.10
CA PHE A 346 -0.43 54.78 44.48
C PHE A 346 0.61 55.18 45.53
N ILE A 347 1.87 55.35 45.13
CA ILE A 347 3.00 55.73 45.98
C ILE A 347 3.98 56.58 45.15
N ASP A 348 4.43 57.71 45.69
CA ASP A 348 5.52 58.52 45.13
C ASP A 348 6.85 57.83 45.48
N SER A 349 7.46 57.14 44.52
CA SER A 349 8.59 56.23 44.75
C SER A 349 9.83 56.88 45.37
N ASN A 350 9.89 58.21 45.40
CA ASN A 350 11.03 58.99 45.86
C ASN A 350 10.91 59.51 47.31
N LYS A 351 9.74 59.40 47.98
CA LYS A 351 9.50 60.06 49.28
C LYS A 351 9.41 59.15 50.52
N ASP A 352 9.32 57.83 50.35
CA ASP A 352 9.11 56.90 51.49
C ASP A 352 10.41 56.17 51.89
N GLU A 353 11.05 56.61 52.98
CA GLU A 353 12.26 55.96 53.53
C GLU A 353 12.01 54.52 54.00
N SER A 354 10.74 54.18 54.30
CA SER A 354 10.29 52.83 54.65
C SER A 354 10.50 51.80 53.52
N ILE A 355 10.73 52.25 52.28
CA ILE A 355 10.87 51.41 51.07
C ILE A 355 12.33 51.01 50.81
N LYS A 356 13.33 51.66 51.43
CA LYS A 356 14.76 51.26 51.38
C LYS A 356 15.07 50.03 52.26
N ILE A 357 14.25 48.99 52.14
CA ILE A 357 14.41 47.74 52.89
C ILE A 357 15.53 46.92 52.24
N THR A 358 16.67 46.79 52.94
CA THR A 358 17.79 45.97 52.48
C THR A 358 17.38 44.50 52.30
N LYS A 359 18.06 43.78 51.38
CA LYS A 359 17.80 42.37 51.08
C LYS A 359 17.71 41.48 52.34
N LYS A 360 18.44 41.83 53.41
CA LYS A 360 18.50 41.10 54.69
C LYS A 360 17.23 41.31 55.54
N SER A 361 16.64 42.51 55.51
CA SER A 361 15.43 42.81 56.28
C SER A 361 14.18 42.20 55.64
N VAL A 362 13.98 42.25 54.32
CA VAL A 362 12.84 41.53 53.65
C VAL A 362 12.81 40.05 54.03
N LEU A 363 13.99 39.44 54.04
CA LEU A 363 14.27 38.04 54.36
C LEU A 363 13.97 37.69 55.82
N GLN A 364 14.37 38.58 56.75
CA GLN A 364 14.05 38.45 58.17
C GLN A 364 12.57 38.70 58.42
N SER A 365 11.93 39.67 57.77
CA SER A 365 10.51 39.99 57.91
C SER A 365 9.61 38.83 57.46
N PHE A 366 9.97 38.14 56.37
CA PHE A 366 9.24 36.96 55.89
C PHE A 366 9.40 35.73 56.80
N LYS A 367 10.58 35.55 57.42
CA LYS A 367 10.84 34.45 58.37
C LYS A 367 10.27 34.71 59.75
N LYS A 368 10.26 35.96 60.21
CA LYS A 368 9.89 36.35 61.58
C LYS A 368 8.39 36.59 61.74
N ASN A 369 7.66 36.89 60.66
CA ASN A 369 6.23 37.20 60.71
C ASN A 369 5.43 36.49 59.59
N LYS A 370 4.76 35.38 59.93
CA LYS A 370 3.53 34.96 59.22
C LYS A 370 2.42 36.01 59.35
N GLN A 371 2.55 36.91 60.32
CA GLN A 371 1.67 38.04 60.59
C GLN A 371 2.45 39.35 60.40
N LEU A 372 2.71 39.78 59.17
CA LEU A 372 2.91 41.23 58.95
C LEU A 372 1.52 41.88 58.93
N VAL A 373 1.00 42.07 60.14
CA VAL A 373 0.09 43.16 60.48
C VAL A 373 0.80 44.45 60.11
N TYR A 374 0.29 45.21 59.16
CA TYR A 374 0.73 46.60 59.00
C TYR A 374 -0.46 47.47 58.62
N ASN A 375 -0.78 48.31 59.59
CA ASN A 375 -1.63 49.49 59.51
C ASN A 375 -0.99 50.47 58.53
N ASP A 376 -1.68 50.71 57.43
CA ASP A 376 -1.64 52.04 56.84
C ASP A 376 -3.02 52.36 56.28
N LYS A 377 -3.67 53.36 56.88
CA LYS A 377 -5.05 53.78 56.58
C LYS A 377 -5.19 54.36 55.16
N LYS A 378 -4.10 54.49 54.39
CA LYS A 378 -4.05 55.05 53.03
C LYS A 378 -3.95 54.04 51.87
N THR A 379 -3.97 52.71 52.10
CA THR A 379 -3.86 51.73 50.99
C THR A 379 -5.20 51.50 50.26
N SER A 380 -5.24 51.83 48.96
CA SER A 380 -6.40 51.60 48.09
C SER A 380 -6.86 50.12 48.11
N ALA A 381 -8.16 49.86 47.93
CA ALA A 381 -8.70 48.48 47.92
C ALA A 381 -8.02 47.58 46.86
N LEU A 382 -7.55 48.17 45.76
CA LEU A 382 -6.75 47.52 44.73
C LEU A 382 -5.43 46.97 45.31
N ALA A 383 -4.69 47.77 46.08
CA ALA A 383 -3.43 47.38 46.71
C ALA A 383 -3.59 46.18 47.66
N LYS A 384 -4.70 46.11 48.41
CA LYS A 384 -5.01 44.98 49.31
C LYS A 384 -5.28 43.68 48.55
N ILE A 385 -6.06 43.73 47.45
CA ILE A 385 -6.34 42.57 46.58
C ILE A 385 -5.05 42.09 45.92
N PHE A 386 -4.26 43.04 45.43
CA PHE A 386 -2.99 42.79 44.78
C PHE A 386 -2.01 42.10 45.74
N LYS A 387 -1.87 42.61 46.97
CA LYS A 387 -1.06 42.00 48.04
C LYS A 387 -1.45 40.54 48.29
N LYS A 388 -2.75 40.25 48.43
CA LYS A 388 -3.25 38.87 48.68
C LYS A 388 -2.87 37.90 47.56
N LEU A 389 -2.87 38.34 46.30
CA LEU A 389 -2.60 37.49 45.15
C LEU A 389 -1.11 37.34 44.86
N PHE A 390 -0.31 38.39 45.02
CA PHE A 390 1.14 38.34 44.86
C PHE A 390 1.81 37.44 45.91
N PHE A 391 1.41 37.55 47.17
CA PHE A 391 1.91 36.69 48.25
C PHE A 391 1.16 35.35 48.37
N GLY A 392 0.25 35.05 47.43
CA GLY A 392 -0.49 33.79 47.40
C GLY A 392 0.37 32.59 47.02
N PHE A 393 0.05 31.42 47.58
CA PHE A 393 0.79 30.16 47.40
C PHE A 393 1.04 29.78 45.93
N PHE A 394 0.05 29.94 45.06
CA PHE A 394 0.21 29.58 43.64
C PHE A 394 1.17 30.51 42.89
N ASN A 395 1.19 31.80 43.25
CA ASN A 395 2.10 32.77 42.62
C ASN A 395 3.54 32.51 43.08
N THR A 396 3.76 32.35 44.38
CA THR A 396 5.08 32.06 44.96
C THR A 396 5.65 30.74 44.42
N LYS A 397 4.84 29.69 44.27
CA LYS A 397 5.25 28.42 43.64
C LYS A 397 5.62 28.58 42.16
N SER A 398 4.93 29.45 41.42
CA SER A 398 5.25 29.72 40.01
C SER A 398 6.56 30.49 39.89
N LEU A 399 6.72 31.55 40.70
CA LEU A 399 7.92 32.38 40.76
C LEU A 399 9.15 31.55 41.17
N LYS A 400 8.99 30.62 42.11
CA LYS A 400 10.05 29.66 42.47
C LYS A 400 10.51 28.85 41.27
N LYS A 401 9.60 28.30 40.46
CA LYS A 401 9.96 27.57 39.23
C LYS A 401 10.64 28.45 38.19
N GLU A 402 10.20 29.69 38.02
CA GLU A 402 10.84 30.68 37.13
C GLU A 402 12.30 30.91 37.54
N PHE A 403 12.56 31.12 38.83
CA PHE A 403 13.93 31.23 39.37
C PHE A 403 14.74 29.94 39.23
N GLU A 404 14.13 28.77 39.44
CA GLU A 404 14.82 27.49 39.22
C GLU A 404 15.29 27.36 37.77
N TRP A 405 14.46 27.79 36.80
CA TRP A 405 14.83 27.80 35.39
C TRP A 405 15.91 28.84 35.08
N LEU A 406 15.85 30.05 35.65
CA LEU A 406 16.88 31.09 35.47
C LEU A 406 18.23 30.67 36.07
N LEU A 407 18.25 30.17 37.31
CA LEU A 407 19.48 29.68 37.94
C LEU A 407 20.06 28.51 37.15
N LYS A 408 19.21 27.62 36.62
CA LYS A 408 19.64 26.50 35.78
C LYS A 408 20.16 26.97 34.41
N SER A 409 19.59 28.04 33.85
CA SER A 409 20.13 28.72 32.68
C SER A 409 21.52 29.29 32.97
N GLU A 410 21.70 30.01 34.08
CA GLU A 410 22.99 30.58 34.47
C GLU A 410 24.05 29.49 34.68
N LEU A 411 23.66 28.38 35.32
CA LEU A 411 24.50 27.19 35.44
C LEU A 411 24.96 26.70 34.06
N TYR A 412 24.04 26.49 33.12
CA TYR A 412 24.38 26.00 31.79
C TYR A 412 25.22 26.99 30.98
N PHE A 413 25.07 28.30 31.19
CA PHE A 413 25.91 29.32 30.56
C PHE A 413 27.36 29.29 31.10
N LYS A 414 27.52 29.11 32.41
CA LYS A 414 28.85 28.94 33.03
C LYS A 414 29.49 27.61 32.62
N GLU A 415 28.71 26.53 32.58
CA GLU A 415 29.19 25.25 32.08
C GLU A 415 29.56 25.33 30.59
N SER A 416 28.77 26.01 29.76
CA SER A 416 29.06 26.14 28.32
C SER A 416 30.39 26.83 28.08
N ALA A 417 30.66 27.96 28.75
CA ALA A 417 31.92 28.69 28.63
C ALA A 417 33.16 27.86 29.00
N ILE A 418 32.99 26.84 29.86
CA ILE A 418 34.06 25.89 30.20
C ILE A 418 34.18 24.81 29.13
N TYR A 419 33.06 24.19 28.74
CA TYR A 419 33.06 23.09 27.77
C TYR A 419 33.40 23.52 26.34
N GLU A 420 33.02 24.72 25.91
CA GLU A 420 33.28 25.27 24.57
C GLU A 420 34.77 25.28 24.20
N LYS A 421 35.66 25.31 25.22
CA LYS A 421 37.10 25.23 25.04
C LYS A 421 37.61 23.87 24.53
N TYR A 422 36.83 22.79 24.65
CA TYR A 422 37.30 21.44 24.32
C TYR A 422 36.21 20.43 23.92
N SER A 423 34.93 20.84 23.84
CA SER A 423 33.78 19.95 23.66
C SER A 423 32.59 20.67 23.01
N TYR A 424 31.94 20.00 22.05
CA TYR A 424 30.68 20.45 21.47
C TYR A 424 29.50 20.49 22.47
N GLU A 425 29.67 19.87 23.64
CA GLU A 425 28.72 20.02 24.75
C GLU A 425 28.60 21.47 25.22
N GLY A 426 29.62 22.30 25.01
CA GLY A 426 29.58 23.73 25.29
C GLY A 426 28.47 24.43 24.50
N ASN A 427 28.50 24.32 23.18
CA ASN A 427 27.50 24.91 22.28
C ASN A 427 26.09 24.41 22.61
N TYR A 428 25.95 23.11 22.89
CA TYR A 428 24.66 22.53 23.24
C TYR A 428 24.12 23.08 24.58
N LYS A 429 24.97 23.22 25.60
CA LYS A 429 24.58 23.82 26.88
C LYS A 429 24.25 25.30 26.76
N LYS A 430 24.92 26.03 25.87
CA LYS A 430 24.60 27.43 25.56
C LYS A 430 23.19 27.56 25.00
N GLU A 431 22.82 26.74 24.01
CA GLU A 431 21.45 26.70 23.47
C GLU A 431 20.41 26.29 24.54
N LEU A 432 20.73 25.30 25.38
CA LEU A 432 19.86 24.93 26.51
C LEU A 432 19.68 26.06 27.52
N ALA A 433 20.73 26.83 27.80
CA ALA A 433 20.68 27.99 28.68
C ALA A 433 19.73 29.05 28.10
N LEU A 434 19.93 29.43 26.83
CA LEU A 434 19.07 30.39 26.14
C LEU A 434 17.60 29.96 26.13
N ALA A 435 17.33 28.70 25.80
CA ALA A 435 15.98 28.16 25.81
C ALA A 435 15.35 28.18 27.21
N LEU A 436 16.11 27.88 28.27
CA LEU A 436 15.63 27.96 29.66
C LEU A 436 15.39 29.41 30.11
N LYS A 437 16.27 30.34 29.73
CA LYS A 437 16.13 31.77 30.03
C LYS A 437 14.84 32.31 29.42
N GLU A 438 14.63 32.08 28.12
CA GLU A 438 13.41 32.48 27.43
C GLU A 438 12.17 31.81 28.02
N ARG A 439 12.25 30.52 28.36
CA ARG A 439 11.14 29.82 29.03
C ARG A 439 10.76 30.51 30.34
N ALA A 440 11.75 30.93 31.13
CA ALA A 440 11.50 31.64 32.38
C ALA A 440 10.90 33.03 32.16
N ILE A 441 11.45 33.80 31.21
CA ILE A 441 10.94 35.14 30.84
C ILE A 441 9.50 35.05 30.33
N ASN A 442 9.23 34.15 29.39
CA ASN A 442 7.88 33.98 28.83
C ASN A 442 6.90 33.49 29.90
N ALA A 443 7.34 32.60 30.82
CA ALA A 443 6.50 32.17 31.94
C ALA A 443 6.21 33.32 32.93
N GLU A 444 7.20 34.17 33.22
CA GLU A 444 7.04 35.38 34.04
C GLU A 444 6.04 36.34 33.39
N GLN A 445 6.17 36.60 32.09
CA GLN A 445 5.24 37.45 31.34
C GLN A 445 3.81 36.91 31.38
N VAL A 446 3.61 35.61 31.10
CA VAL A 446 2.29 34.96 31.17
C VAL A 446 1.73 35.03 32.59
N ARG A 447 2.55 34.75 33.61
CA ARG A 447 2.15 34.83 35.02
C ARG A 447 1.71 36.24 35.38
N LEU A 448 2.53 37.26 35.09
CA LEU A 448 2.25 38.66 35.40
C LEU A 448 1.00 39.14 34.65
N LYS A 449 0.92 38.93 33.33
CA LYS A 449 -0.25 39.27 32.49
C LYS A 449 -1.55 38.79 33.11
N PHE A 450 -1.66 37.49 33.39
CA PHE A 450 -2.88 36.92 33.94
C PHE A 450 -3.10 37.31 35.40
N LEU A 451 -2.06 37.53 36.19
CA LEU A 451 -2.21 37.95 37.58
C LEU A 451 -2.71 39.41 37.65
N TYR A 452 -2.21 40.30 36.80
CA TYR A 452 -2.73 41.66 36.63
C TYR A 452 -4.20 41.64 36.19
N GLU A 453 -4.54 40.87 35.14
CA GLU A 453 -5.92 40.73 34.65
C GLU A 453 -6.88 40.26 35.75
N LYS A 454 -6.43 39.30 36.58
CA LYS A 454 -7.22 38.78 37.71
C LYS A 454 -7.43 39.82 38.81
N VAL A 455 -6.41 40.61 39.13
CA VAL A 455 -6.51 41.66 40.16
C VAL A 455 -7.50 42.72 39.71
N LEU A 456 -7.35 43.23 38.49
CA LEU A 456 -8.24 44.26 37.93
C LEU A 456 -9.68 43.77 37.91
N ALA A 457 -9.92 42.55 37.41
CA ALA A 457 -11.26 41.97 37.39
C ALA A 457 -11.87 41.82 38.80
N ILE A 458 -11.09 41.43 39.82
CA ILE A 458 -11.57 41.34 41.22
C ILE A 458 -11.83 42.72 41.82
N TYR A 459 -10.99 43.70 41.52
CA TYR A 459 -11.14 45.06 42.03
C TYR A 459 -12.38 45.73 41.44
N GLU A 460 -12.55 45.69 40.13
CA GLU A 460 -13.72 46.24 39.44
C GLU A 460 -15.01 45.54 39.88
N THR A 461 -14.99 44.22 40.12
CA THR A 461 -16.16 43.52 40.68
C THR A 461 -16.43 43.87 42.15
N LYS A 462 -15.39 44.09 42.97
CA LYS A 462 -15.56 44.51 44.37
C LYS A 462 -15.96 45.96 44.54
N LEU A 463 -15.51 46.85 43.64
CA LEU A 463 -15.99 48.24 43.60
C LEU A 463 -17.50 48.29 43.42
N ASN A 464 -18.02 47.39 42.57
CA ASN A 464 -19.45 47.24 42.35
C ASN A 464 -20.20 46.56 43.51
N SER A 465 -19.51 46.00 44.53
CA SER A 465 -20.10 45.20 45.61
C SER A 465 -19.87 45.74 47.03
N LEU A 466 -19.16 46.86 47.21
CA LEU A 466 -18.84 47.42 48.53
C LEU A 466 -19.86 48.49 48.95
N ASN A 467 -20.69 48.18 49.94
CA ASN A 467 -21.28 49.19 50.83
C ASN A 467 -20.13 49.69 51.74
N LEU A 468 -19.60 50.88 51.49
CA LEU A 468 -18.67 51.53 52.42
C LEU A 468 -19.49 52.33 53.43
N SER A 469 -19.29 52.06 54.72
CA SER A 469 -19.90 52.77 55.82
C SER A 469 -19.45 54.23 55.85
N SER A 470 -20.45 55.11 55.97
CA SER A 470 -20.42 56.53 56.25
C SER A 470 -19.21 57.03 57.06
N ASN A 471 -18.33 57.77 56.41
CA ASN A 471 -18.17 59.21 56.64
C ASN A 471 -17.11 59.75 55.67
N GLU A 472 -17.41 60.93 55.12
CA GLU A 472 -16.66 61.72 54.14
C GLU A 472 -16.93 61.41 52.64
N ASN A 473 -17.51 62.44 51.98
CA ASN A 473 -17.80 62.65 50.55
C ASN A 473 -19.19 62.23 50.01
N SER A 474 -20.11 63.20 50.05
CA SER A 474 -21.47 63.20 49.49
C SER A 474 -21.56 63.04 47.96
N ASN A 475 -20.46 63.22 47.21
CA ASN A 475 -20.41 62.99 45.76
C ASN A 475 -20.31 61.50 45.38
N ILE A 476 -19.77 60.65 46.26
CA ILE A 476 -19.53 59.21 46.00
C ILE A 476 -20.84 58.41 46.13
N LEU A 477 -21.76 58.84 47.00
CA LEU A 477 -23.10 58.26 47.16
C LEU A 477 -23.99 58.47 45.92
N LYS A 478 -23.87 59.63 45.24
CA LYS A 478 -24.56 59.88 43.96
C LYS A 478 -24.00 59.04 42.81
N GLU A 479 -22.71 58.73 42.79
CA GLU A 479 -22.09 57.79 41.84
C GLU A 479 -22.46 56.32 42.12
N GLN A 480 -22.69 55.94 43.38
CA GLN A 480 -23.04 54.57 43.79
C GLN A 480 -24.47 54.14 43.39
N VAL A 481 -25.47 55.01 43.55
CA VAL A 481 -26.86 54.74 43.11
C VAL A 481 -26.90 54.63 41.58
N ARG A 482 -26.21 55.54 40.89
CA ARG A 482 -26.07 55.55 39.43
C ARG A 482 -25.49 54.24 38.91
N ASN A 483 -24.42 53.71 39.52
CA ASN A 483 -23.75 52.48 39.10
C ASN A 483 -24.54 51.17 39.35
N LYS A 484 -25.38 51.10 40.40
CA LYS A 484 -26.24 49.92 40.67
C LYS A 484 -27.41 49.84 39.69
N GLU A 485 -28.05 50.98 39.40
CA GLU A 485 -29.08 51.10 38.37
C GLU A 485 -28.49 50.84 36.98
N GLN A 486 -27.27 51.35 36.70
CA GLN A 486 -26.53 51.05 35.46
C GLN A 486 -26.29 49.55 35.31
N TYR A 487 -25.86 48.84 36.36
CA TYR A 487 -25.62 47.40 36.30
C TYR A 487 -26.89 46.56 36.05
N GLN A 488 -28.01 46.91 36.71
CA GLN A 488 -29.30 46.26 36.45
C GLN A 488 -29.77 46.55 35.01
N SER A 489 -29.64 47.79 34.54
CA SER A 489 -29.98 48.18 33.16
C SER A 489 -29.12 47.47 32.11
N GLU A 490 -27.81 47.31 32.35
CA GLU A 490 -26.88 46.60 31.47
C GLU A 490 -27.22 45.10 31.41
N LYS A 491 -27.61 44.51 32.54
CA LYS A 491 -28.00 43.10 32.61
C LYS A 491 -29.31 42.84 31.87
N GLU A 492 -30.27 43.75 31.96
CA GLU A 492 -31.50 43.71 31.17
C GLU A 492 -31.21 43.93 29.67
N LEU A 493 -30.36 44.89 29.32
CA LEU A 493 -29.96 45.16 27.93
C LEU A 493 -29.25 43.95 27.30
N VAL A 494 -28.36 43.27 28.03
CA VAL A 494 -27.71 42.03 27.57
C VAL A 494 -28.72 40.88 27.46
N SER A 495 -29.67 40.77 28.39
CA SER A 495 -30.74 39.78 28.33
C SER A 495 -31.63 39.98 27.09
N ASN A 496 -31.98 41.23 26.79
CA ASN A 496 -32.77 41.62 25.64
C ASN A 496 -32.02 41.39 24.32
N LYS A 497 -30.75 41.81 24.22
CA LYS A 497 -29.89 41.52 23.04
C LYS A 497 -29.69 40.02 22.83
N LYS A 498 -29.57 39.23 23.91
CA LYS A 498 -29.48 37.77 23.83
C LYS A 498 -30.76 37.14 23.27
N LYS A 499 -31.94 37.63 23.67
CA LYS A 499 -33.23 37.23 23.07
C LYS A 499 -33.27 37.61 21.58
N GLN A 500 -32.84 38.81 21.22
CA GLN A 500 -32.76 39.25 19.82
C GLN A 500 -31.86 38.36 18.96
N LEU A 501 -30.64 38.06 19.43
CA LEU A 501 -29.73 37.14 18.72
C LEU A 501 -30.32 35.74 18.55
N TYR A 502 -31.03 35.24 19.57
CA TYR A 502 -31.67 33.94 19.50
C TYR A 502 -32.81 33.93 18.47
N ASN A 503 -33.60 35.00 18.42
CA ASN A 503 -34.64 35.18 17.41
C ASN A 503 -34.04 35.31 16.00
N GLN A 504 -32.97 36.09 15.83
CA GLN A 504 -32.24 36.19 14.56
C GLN A 504 -31.73 34.83 14.10
N TYR A 505 -31.12 34.05 15.00
CA TYR A 505 -30.69 32.67 14.72
C TYR A 505 -31.86 31.79 14.27
N LEU A 506 -33.00 31.85 14.97
CA LEU A 506 -34.19 31.10 14.59
C LEU A 506 -34.73 31.52 13.23
N GLU A 507 -34.73 32.81 12.90
CA GLU A 507 -35.10 33.31 11.58
C GLU A 507 -34.14 32.85 10.50
N THR A 508 -32.82 32.91 10.74
CA THR A 508 -31.83 32.43 9.76
C THR A 508 -32.03 30.95 9.47
N VAL A 509 -32.28 30.15 10.51
CA VAL A 509 -32.56 28.71 10.40
C VAL A 509 -33.89 28.46 9.69
N LYS A 510 -34.94 29.24 9.97
CA LYS A 510 -36.24 29.16 9.29
C LYS A 510 -36.10 29.51 7.81
N GLN A 511 -35.40 30.59 7.46
CA GLN A 511 -35.12 30.99 6.08
C GLN A 511 -34.33 29.92 5.34
N THR A 512 -33.24 29.41 5.93
CA THR A 512 -32.51 28.29 5.30
C THR A 512 -33.33 27.02 5.18
N ALA A 513 -34.23 26.74 6.13
CA ALA A 513 -35.15 25.61 6.04
C ALA A 513 -36.18 25.80 4.92
N LEU A 514 -36.64 27.04 4.69
CA LEU A 514 -37.54 27.41 3.60
C LEU A 514 -36.84 27.25 2.24
N ARG A 515 -35.62 27.76 2.10
CA ARG A 515 -34.77 27.59 0.90
C ARG A 515 -34.49 26.11 0.60
N TYR A 516 -34.32 25.29 1.64
CA TYR A 516 -34.22 23.84 1.48
C TYR A 516 -35.54 23.21 1.04
N LYS A 517 -36.68 23.62 1.62
CA LYS A 517 -38.03 23.15 1.23
C LYS A 517 -38.36 23.53 -0.23
N ASN A 518 -37.93 24.71 -0.66
CA ASN A 518 -38.08 25.24 -2.02
C ASN A 518 -37.04 24.66 -3.00
N LYS A 519 -36.13 23.77 -2.55
CA LYS A 519 -35.05 23.14 -3.34
C LYS A 519 -33.98 24.10 -3.91
N GLU A 520 -33.83 25.29 -3.36
CA GLU A 520 -32.78 26.24 -3.75
C GLU A 520 -31.39 25.85 -3.24
N ILE A 521 -31.32 25.12 -2.11
CA ILE A 521 -30.07 24.67 -1.50
C ILE A 521 -30.06 23.16 -1.25
N SER A 522 -28.88 22.54 -1.32
CA SER A 522 -28.72 21.11 -1.05
C SER A 522 -28.90 20.78 0.44
N LYS A 523 -29.23 19.52 0.77
CA LYS A 523 -29.34 19.05 2.17
C LYS A 523 -28.03 19.24 2.97
N GLN A 524 -26.89 19.16 2.29
CA GLN A 524 -25.57 19.30 2.89
C GLN A 524 -25.26 20.78 3.15
N ALA A 525 -25.60 21.66 2.19
CA ALA A 525 -25.56 23.10 2.38
C ALA A 525 -26.47 23.56 3.53
N PHE A 526 -27.71 23.05 3.61
CA PHE A 526 -28.61 23.33 4.74
C PHE A 526 -28.01 22.94 6.11
N LYS A 527 -27.40 21.75 6.21
CA LYS A 527 -26.71 21.32 7.44
C LYS A 527 -25.54 22.24 7.81
N HIS A 528 -24.72 22.61 6.82
CA HIS A 528 -23.60 23.52 7.02
C HIS A 528 -24.07 24.91 7.44
N SER A 529 -25.00 25.53 6.71
CA SER A 529 -25.53 26.86 7.04
C SER A 529 -26.22 26.89 8.41
N LYS A 530 -26.92 25.82 8.80
CA LYS A 530 -27.46 25.70 10.17
C LYS A 530 -26.36 25.62 11.23
N MET A 531 -25.27 24.90 10.95
CA MET A 531 -24.12 24.80 11.85
C MET A 531 -23.37 26.13 11.96
N GLU A 532 -23.15 26.80 10.83
CA GLU A 532 -22.54 28.12 10.72
C GLU A 532 -23.36 29.18 11.47
N ALA A 533 -24.67 29.25 11.26
CA ALA A 533 -25.56 30.13 12.02
C ALA A 533 -25.54 29.84 13.53
N LYS A 534 -25.36 28.57 13.94
CA LYS A 534 -25.21 28.21 15.34
C LYS A 534 -23.85 28.64 15.90
N ILE A 535 -22.78 28.57 15.11
CA ILE A 535 -21.45 29.06 15.49
C ILE A 535 -21.49 30.58 15.64
N ASP A 536 -21.98 31.30 14.63
CA ASP A 536 -22.14 32.76 14.64
C ASP A 536 -22.99 33.25 15.83
N TYR A 537 -24.12 32.58 16.10
CA TYR A 537 -24.92 32.84 17.31
C TYR A 537 -24.11 32.67 18.60
N ASN A 538 -23.34 31.58 18.72
CA ASN A 538 -22.54 31.34 19.91
C ASN A 538 -21.42 32.39 20.05
N GLU A 539 -20.73 32.74 18.96
CA GLU A 539 -19.69 33.78 18.95
C GLU A 539 -20.24 35.13 19.39
N LYS A 540 -21.33 35.61 18.75
CA LYS A 540 -22.00 36.86 19.12
C LYS A 540 -22.53 36.83 20.56
N ARG A 541 -23.03 35.68 21.03
CA ARG A 541 -23.46 35.49 22.42
C ARG A 541 -22.29 35.58 23.40
N TYR A 542 -21.11 35.04 23.05
CA TYR A 542 -19.92 35.17 23.90
C TYR A 542 -19.38 36.60 23.86
N GLU A 543 -19.39 37.25 22.71
CA GLU A 543 -18.99 38.66 22.54
C GLU A 543 -19.87 39.61 23.36
N LEU A 544 -21.19 39.36 23.41
CA LEU A 544 -22.12 40.07 24.29
C LEU A 544 -21.75 40.01 25.76
N LYS A 545 -21.20 38.90 26.24
CA LYS A 545 -20.71 38.81 27.62
C LYS A 545 -19.49 39.70 27.87
N LEU A 546 -18.76 40.07 26.82
CA LEU A 546 -17.56 40.91 26.89
C LEU A 546 -17.86 42.41 26.71
N GLN A 547 -19.05 42.77 26.22
CA GLN A 547 -19.47 44.17 26.02
C GLN A 547 -19.68 44.94 27.33
N THR A 548 -20.07 44.25 28.40
CA THR A 548 -20.31 44.86 29.72
C THR A 548 -19.14 44.58 30.66
N ASN A 549 -18.59 45.61 31.32
CA ASN A 549 -17.44 45.48 32.22
C ASN A 549 -17.65 44.43 33.34
N SER A 550 -18.84 44.38 33.95
CA SER A 550 -19.13 43.40 35.01
C SER A 550 -19.14 41.94 34.52
N LEU A 551 -19.81 41.65 33.40
CA LEU A 551 -19.88 40.30 32.83
C LEU A 551 -18.52 39.86 32.28
N LYS A 552 -17.80 40.79 31.64
CA LYS A 552 -16.41 40.61 31.18
C LYS A 552 -15.52 40.18 32.35
N ASN A 553 -15.56 40.89 33.47
CA ASN A 553 -14.76 40.55 34.66
C ASN A 553 -15.13 39.19 35.26
N LYS A 554 -16.42 38.84 35.28
CA LYS A 554 -16.88 37.52 35.73
C LYS A 554 -16.37 36.39 34.83
N GLU A 555 -16.42 36.57 33.51
CA GLU A 555 -15.92 35.59 32.54
C GLU A 555 -14.39 35.50 32.56
N ILE A 556 -13.71 36.63 32.76
CA ILE A 556 -12.26 36.67 32.96
C ILE A 556 -11.88 35.80 34.15
N LEU A 557 -12.57 35.95 35.28
CA LEU A 557 -12.29 35.21 36.52
C LEU A 557 -12.59 33.72 36.41
N SER A 558 -13.67 33.33 35.71
CA SER A 558 -14.02 31.91 35.51
C SER A 558 -13.06 31.19 34.57
N THR A 559 -12.59 31.87 33.52
CA THR A 559 -11.71 31.29 32.49
C THR A 559 -10.22 31.48 32.76
N TRP A 560 -9.85 32.36 33.69
CA TRP A 560 -8.48 32.76 33.99
C TRP A 560 -7.51 31.58 34.10
N PHE A 561 -7.89 30.55 34.86
CA PHE A 561 -7.03 29.39 35.10
C PHE A 561 -6.74 28.61 33.80
N PHE A 562 -7.78 28.35 33.00
CA PHE A 562 -7.65 27.61 31.75
C PHE A 562 -6.86 28.37 30.70
N ARG A 563 -7.12 29.69 30.56
CA ARG A 563 -6.36 30.57 29.64
C ARG A 563 -4.88 30.62 30.00
N ARG A 564 -4.57 30.82 31.28
CA ARG A 564 -3.20 30.75 31.80
C ARG A 564 -2.55 29.40 31.51
N GLN A 565 -3.25 28.29 31.73
CA GLN A 565 -2.70 26.95 31.47
C GLN A 565 -2.45 26.71 29.98
N ALA A 566 -3.30 27.24 29.09
CA ALA A 566 -3.12 27.14 27.65
C ALA A 566 -1.88 27.91 27.17
N GLU A 567 -1.69 29.17 27.58
CA GLU A 567 -0.48 29.93 27.25
C GLU A 567 0.78 29.28 27.83
N MET A 568 0.73 28.76 29.06
CA MET A 568 1.86 28.02 29.64
C MET A 568 2.20 26.74 28.88
N LYS A 569 1.21 26.08 28.26
CA LYS A 569 1.47 24.93 27.34
C LYS A 569 2.21 25.39 26.09
N VAL A 570 1.89 26.56 25.55
CA VAL A 570 2.62 27.15 24.40
C VAL A 570 4.07 27.43 24.79
N VAL A 571 4.31 28.07 25.93
CA VAL A 571 5.68 28.31 26.45
C VAL A 571 6.47 27.01 26.58
N SER A 572 5.86 25.94 27.10
CA SER A 572 6.52 24.63 27.20
C SER A 572 6.83 24.02 25.83
N LYS A 573 5.93 24.16 24.85
CA LYS A 573 6.15 23.65 23.48
C LYS A 573 7.28 24.40 22.76
N ILE A 574 7.35 25.73 22.91
CA ILE A 574 8.44 26.55 22.34
C ILE A 574 9.78 26.08 22.91
N TYR A 575 9.87 25.92 24.24
CA TYR A 575 11.05 25.38 24.90
C TYR A 575 11.45 24.00 24.36
N GLU A 576 10.49 23.05 24.28
CA GLU A 576 10.76 21.72 23.75
C GLU A 576 11.22 21.75 22.29
N SER A 577 10.69 22.67 21.49
CA SER A 577 11.10 22.87 20.08
C SER A 577 12.55 23.32 19.99
N LYS A 578 12.93 24.40 20.70
CA LYS A 578 14.31 24.92 20.70
C LYS A 578 15.31 23.88 21.20
N VAL A 579 14.94 23.14 22.24
CA VAL A 579 15.77 22.04 22.75
C VAL A 579 15.94 20.93 21.72
N ASN A 580 14.88 20.56 20.99
CA ASN A 580 14.97 19.53 19.94
C ASN A 580 15.80 19.99 18.74
N GLU A 581 15.74 21.28 18.41
CA GLU A 581 16.56 21.90 17.37
C GLU A 581 18.04 21.86 17.75
N ALA A 582 18.38 22.27 18.97
CA ALA A 582 19.74 22.18 19.51
C ALA A 582 20.30 20.75 19.51
N VAL A 583 19.45 19.73 19.75
CA VAL A 583 19.83 18.31 19.66
C VAL A 583 20.19 17.90 18.23
N LYS A 584 19.56 18.51 17.22
CA LYS A 584 19.81 18.20 15.81
C LYS A 584 21.00 18.95 15.23
N THR A 585 21.19 20.20 15.64
CA THR A 585 22.20 21.10 15.07
C THR A 585 23.56 20.93 15.72
N VAL A 586 23.61 20.64 17.03
CA VAL A 586 24.88 20.56 17.77
C VAL A 586 25.36 19.11 17.88
N PRO A 587 26.54 18.76 17.36
CA PRO A 587 27.08 17.41 17.47
C PRO A 587 27.47 17.01 18.90
N ILE A 588 27.71 15.71 19.10
CA ILE A 588 28.26 15.13 20.33
C ILE A 588 29.62 14.49 20.05
N GLU A 589 30.49 14.37 21.06
CA GLU A 589 31.77 13.69 20.85
C GLU A 589 31.57 12.20 20.53
N CYS A 590 32.22 11.76 19.45
CA CYS A 590 32.18 10.37 19.01
C CYS A 590 32.92 9.46 20.00
N THR A 591 32.18 8.66 20.75
CA THR A 591 32.72 7.58 21.58
C THR A 591 32.85 6.31 20.75
N ARG A 592 34.07 5.75 20.64
CA ARG A 592 34.27 4.51 19.88
C ARG A 592 33.72 3.28 20.61
N ASN A 593 33.22 2.32 19.84
CA ASN A 593 32.85 0.96 20.26
C ASN A 593 31.66 0.86 21.24
N ILE A 594 30.74 1.83 21.25
CA ILE A 594 29.55 1.75 22.10
C ILE A 594 28.45 0.89 21.47
N LYS A 595 28.37 0.82 20.13
CA LYS A 595 27.24 0.17 19.44
C LYS A 595 26.96 -1.26 19.86
N TRP A 596 28.00 -2.09 19.95
CA TRP A 596 27.87 -3.51 20.30
C TRP A 596 27.55 -3.68 21.79
N LEU A 597 28.20 -2.89 22.64
CA LEU A 597 27.99 -2.93 24.08
C LEU A 597 26.57 -2.45 24.45
N ALA A 598 26.08 -1.38 23.81
CA ALA A 598 24.70 -0.91 23.96
C ALA A 598 23.68 -1.96 23.46
N ALA A 599 23.97 -2.64 22.35
CA ALA A 599 23.11 -3.69 21.81
C ALA A 599 23.02 -4.90 22.75
N ILE A 600 24.15 -5.40 23.25
CA ILE A 600 24.19 -6.56 24.17
C ILE A 600 23.46 -6.22 25.47
N ILE A 601 23.76 -5.07 26.07
CA ILE A 601 23.09 -4.63 27.30
C ILE A 601 21.59 -4.47 27.08
N SER A 602 21.18 -3.88 25.96
CA SER A 602 19.75 -3.73 25.65
C SER A 602 19.06 -5.04 25.27
N PHE A 603 19.79 -6.07 24.87
CA PHE A 603 19.23 -7.39 24.59
C PHE A 603 18.88 -8.12 25.89
N ILE A 604 19.77 -8.04 26.89
CA ILE A 604 19.55 -8.66 28.21
C ILE A 604 18.56 -7.82 29.04
N PHE A 605 18.76 -6.50 29.10
CA PHE A 605 17.90 -5.57 29.84
C PHE A 605 17.48 -4.40 28.97
N PRO A 606 16.42 -4.56 28.14
CA PRO A 606 15.86 -3.45 27.37
C PRO A 606 15.54 -2.25 28.25
N GLY A 607 16.04 -1.07 27.87
CA GLY A 607 15.92 0.18 28.63
C GLY A 607 17.16 0.57 29.46
N LEU A 608 18.03 -0.39 29.79
CA LEU A 608 19.26 -0.10 30.54
C LEU A 608 20.26 0.71 29.69
N SER A 609 20.35 0.40 28.40
CA SER A 609 21.22 1.10 27.45
C SER A 609 20.83 2.58 27.28
N GLU A 610 19.52 2.85 27.23
CA GLU A 610 18.93 4.18 27.16
C GLU A 610 19.26 5.03 28.39
N LEU A 611 19.34 4.40 29.57
CA LEU A 611 19.67 5.08 30.82
C LEU A 611 21.16 5.40 30.91
N ILE A 612 22.02 4.42 30.62
CA ILE A 612 23.46 4.52 30.84
C ILE A 612 24.14 5.33 29.72
N PHE A 613 23.92 4.95 28.45
CA PHE A 613 24.65 5.55 27.33
C PHE A 613 23.94 6.78 26.75
N PHE A 614 22.62 6.68 26.53
CA PHE A 614 21.88 7.70 25.78
C PHE A 614 21.31 8.81 26.67
N LYS A 615 21.34 8.64 27.99
CA LYS A 615 20.76 9.56 28.99
C LYS A 615 19.26 9.84 28.74
N GLN A 616 18.56 8.93 28.08
CA GLN A 616 17.12 9.02 27.77
C GLN A 616 16.28 8.43 28.92
N LYS A 617 16.27 9.13 30.06
CA LYS A 617 15.74 8.59 31.33
C LYS A 617 14.30 8.07 31.25
N THR A 618 13.38 8.85 30.68
CA THR A 618 11.96 8.46 30.62
C THR A 618 11.72 7.24 29.73
N LYS A 619 12.34 7.22 28.55
CA LYS A 619 12.25 6.08 27.63
C LYS A 619 12.86 4.82 28.25
N GLY A 620 14.04 4.94 28.85
CA GLY A 620 14.71 3.82 29.51
C GLY A 620 13.92 3.24 30.69
N ILE A 621 13.32 4.09 31.53
CA ILE A 621 12.46 3.63 32.65
C ILE A 621 11.21 2.89 32.12
N LEU A 622 10.54 3.43 31.10
CA LEU A 622 9.37 2.76 30.52
C LEU A 622 9.71 1.38 29.95
N LEU A 623 10.82 1.29 29.20
CA LEU A 623 11.28 0.02 28.66
C LEU A 623 11.68 -0.97 29.76
N LEU A 624 12.34 -0.50 30.83
CA LEU A 624 12.66 -1.35 31.98
C LEU A 624 11.41 -1.86 32.68
N LEU A 625 10.37 -1.03 32.82
CA LEU A 625 9.09 -1.46 33.40
C LEU A 625 8.47 -2.63 32.60
N VAL A 626 8.49 -2.52 31.27
CA VAL A 626 8.05 -3.60 30.38
C VAL A 626 8.95 -4.83 30.56
N THR A 627 10.27 -4.65 30.56
CA THR A 627 11.24 -5.73 30.77
C THR A 627 10.99 -6.46 32.10
N THR A 628 10.73 -5.73 33.20
CA THR A 628 10.41 -6.32 34.50
C THR A 628 9.13 -7.15 34.44
N LEU A 629 8.08 -6.68 33.76
CA LEU A 629 6.86 -7.46 33.55
C LEU A 629 7.11 -8.74 32.73
N LEU A 630 7.96 -8.67 31.70
CA LEU A 630 8.31 -9.84 30.89
C LEU A 630 9.07 -10.89 31.70
N TYR A 631 10.04 -10.48 32.51
CA TYR A 631 10.79 -11.38 33.39
C TYR A 631 9.95 -11.92 34.55
N ALA A 632 9.04 -11.13 35.10
CA ALA A 632 8.22 -11.53 36.24
C ALA A 632 7.04 -12.42 35.83
N ILE A 633 6.43 -12.19 34.67
CA ILE A 633 5.17 -12.84 34.30
C ILE A 633 5.37 -13.78 33.10
N PHE A 634 5.76 -13.24 31.95
CA PHE A 634 5.71 -13.97 30.68
C PHE A 634 6.74 -15.09 30.56
N ILE A 635 7.98 -14.85 31.00
CA ILE A 635 9.03 -15.87 30.97
C ILE A 635 8.69 -17.02 31.94
N PRO A 636 8.41 -16.80 33.24
CA PRO A 636 8.06 -17.89 34.15
C PRO A 636 6.76 -18.61 33.76
N PHE A 637 5.76 -17.89 33.24
CA PHE A 637 4.55 -18.49 32.68
C PHE A 637 4.88 -19.49 31.56
N SER A 638 5.78 -19.12 30.65
CA SER A 638 6.18 -19.99 29.53
C SER A 638 6.93 -21.25 29.98
N PHE A 639 7.48 -21.26 31.20
CA PHE A 639 8.11 -22.42 31.83
C PHE A 639 7.21 -23.14 32.84
N GLY A 640 5.93 -22.75 32.96
CA GLY A 640 4.94 -23.44 33.79
C GLY A 640 4.88 -23.01 35.25
N ALA A 641 5.55 -21.91 35.66
CA ALA A 641 5.65 -21.52 37.07
C ALA A 641 4.32 -21.10 37.73
N TYR A 642 3.35 -20.63 36.93
CA TYR A 642 2.05 -20.13 37.40
C TYR A 642 0.85 -20.99 36.99
N THR A 643 1.12 -22.12 36.34
CA THR A 643 0.09 -22.94 35.70
C THR A 643 0.06 -24.36 36.26
N THR A 644 0.77 -24.60 37.36
CA THR A 644 0.70 -25.83 38.14
C THR A 644 -0.74 -26.08 38.59
N GLY A 645 -1.33 -27.20 38.14
CA GLY A 645 -2.72 -27.57 38.40
C GLY A 645 -3.74 -27.18 37.32
N ILE A 646 -3.36 -26.38 36.31
CA ILE A 646 -4.20 -26.12 35.14
C ILE A 646 -3.91 -27.19 34.08
N ASP A 647 -4.91 -28.03 33.80
CA ASP A 647 -4.81 -29.12 32.83
C ASP A 647 -4.32 -28.64 31.44
N GLY A 648 -3.18 -29.18 31.00
CA GLY A 648 -2.58 -28.87 29.70
C GLY A 648 -1.80 -27.55 29.58
N MET A 649 -1.56 -26.81 30.67
CA MET A 649 -0.82 -25.54 30.61
C MET A 649 0.56 -25.57 31.28
N GLU A 650 1.29 -26.69 31.24
CA GLU A 650 2.55 -26.86 31.99
C GLU A 650 3.79 -26.21 31.34
N GLY A 651 3.57 -25.19 30.50
CA GLY A 651 4.62 -24.46 29.82
C GLY A 651 5.22 -25.23 28.65
N ILE A 652 6.46 -24.88 28.29
CA ILE A 652 7.21 -25.51 27.19
C ILE A 652 7.50 -27.00 27.46
N LEU A 653 7.49 -27.43 28.73
CA LEU A 653 7.70 -28.82 29.13
C LEU A 653 6.59 -29.76 28.65
N SER A 654 5.40 -29.22 28.34
CA SER A 654 4.28 -30.00 27.80
C SER A 654 4.56 -30.67 26.45
N PHE A 655 5.59 -30.23 25.71
CA PHE A 655 5.99 -30.88 24.45
C PHE A 655 6.77 -32.18 24.64
N ILE A 656 7.28 -32.49 25.83
CA ILE A 656 8.17 -33.66 26.01
C ILE A 656 7.37 -34.96 25.90
N ASP A 657 6.26 -35.05 26.62
CA ASP A 657 5.49 -36.29 26.80
C ASP A 657 3.99 -36.12 26.50
N LEU A 658 3.57 -34.94 26.02
CA LEU A 658 2.18 -34.61 25.70
C LEU A 658 1.20 -34.90 26.86
N GLY A 659 1.68 -34.83 28.10
CA GLY A 659 0.87 -35.09 29.31
C GLY A 659 0.80 -36.55 29.74
N ALA A 660 1.57 -37.45 29.12
CA ALA A 660 1.60 -38.88 29.48
C ALA A 660 2.00 -39.13 30.94
N ARG A 661 2.89 -38.31 31.53
CA ARG A 661 3.29 -38.43 32.95
C ARG A 661 2.14 -38.29 33.95
N HIS A 662 1.05 -37.65 33.54
CA HIS A 662 -0.13 -37.39 34.38
C HIS A 662 -1.31 -38.29 34.04
N PHE A 663 -1.11 -39.25 33.13
CA PHE A 663 -2.13 -40.23 32.78
C PHE A 663 -2.17 -41.32 33.85
N ASN A 664 -3.33 -41.48 34.50
CA ASN A 664 -3.53 -42.57 35.44
C ASN A 664 -4.95 -43.14 35.32
N SER A 665 -5.05 -44.30 34.67
CA SER A 665 -6.31 -45.01 34.45
C SER A 665 -6.96 -45.48 35.76
N SER A 666 -6.18 -45.86 36.78
CA SER A 666 -6.72 -46.34 38.06
C SER A 666 -7.32 -45.23 38.93
N MET A 667 -6.90 -43.98 38.72
CA MET A 667 -7.45 -42.79 39.39
C MET A 667 -8.52 -42.07 38.57
N GLY A 668 -8.88 -42.58 37.39
CA GLY A 668 -9.83 -41.94 36.47
C GLY A 668 -9.32 -40.64 35.83
N ILE A 669 -7.99 -40.42 35.81
CA ILE A 669 -7.36 -39.20 35.29
C ILE A 669 -6.96 -39.44 33.82
N PHE A 670 -7.84 -39.03 32.91
CA PHE A 670 -7.62 -39.11 31.46
C PHE A 670 -7.22 -37.75 30.90
N ARG A 671 -5.94 -37.59 30.55
CA ARG A 671 -5.38 -36.33 30.03
C ARG A 671 -5.45 -36.29 28.51
N ASP A 672 -5.87 -35.15 27.95
CA ASP A 672 -5.96 -34.94 26.50
C ASP A 672 -4.68 -34.26 25.98
N ALA A 673 -3.91 -34.97 25.15
CA ALA A 673 -2.67 -34.49 24.54
C ALA A 673 -2.82 -33.15 23.82
N ARG A 674 -4.00 -32.83 23.26
CA ARG A 674 -4.25 -31.54 22.58
C ARG A 674 -4.09 -30.35 23.51
N ARG A 675 -4.49 -30.48 24.77
CA ARG A 675 -4.42 -29.39 25.76
C ARG A 675 -2.96 -29.06 26.07
N TYR A 676 -2.17 -30.09 26.36
CA TYR A 676 -0.72 -29.99 26.61
C TYR A 676 0.03 -29.41 25.41
N LEU A 677 -0.31 -29.86 24.20
CA LEU A 677 0.27 -29.32 22.97
C LEU A 677 -0.08 -27.84 22.80
N PHE A 678 -1.33 -27.44 23.07
CA PHE A 678 -1.77 -26.05 23.00
C PHE A 678 -1.06 -25.15 24.03
N GLY A 679 -0.91 -25.61 25.28
CA GLY A 679 -0.17 -24.90 26.32
C GLY A 679 1.32 -24.71 25.99
N GLY A 680 1.96 -25.75 25.43
CA GLY A 680 3.32 -25.67 24.92
C GLY A 680 3.47 -24.64 23.79
N VAL A 681 2.54 -24.64 22.83
CA VAL A 681 2.54 -23.69 21.70
C VAL A 681 2.38 -22.25 22.18
N ILE A 682 1.44 -21.99 23.08
CA ILE A 682 1.25 -20.67 23.70
C ILE A 682 2.56 -20.18 24.33
N SER A 683 3.23 -21.06 25.07
CA SER A 683 4.50 -20.75 25.75
C SER A 683 5.60 -20.38 24.76
N VAL A 684 5.72 -21.11 23.65
CA VAL A 684 6.69 -20.79 22.58
C VAL A 684 6.35 -19.48 21.89
N ILE A 685 5.07 -19.21 21.61
CA ILE A 685 4.63 -17.94 20.99
C ILE A 685 4.98 -16.77 21.92
N ILE A 686 4.68 -16.87 23.21
CA ILE A 686 5.01 -15.85 24.20
C ILE A 686 6.52 -15.62 24.27
N LEU A 687 7.32 -16.67 24.38
CA LEU A 687 8.79 -16.55 24.38
C LEU A 687 9.32 -15.93 23.09
N THR A 688 8.73 -16.27 21.94
CA THR A 688 9.08 -15.68 20.65
C THR A 688 8.77 -14.20 20.61
N ILE A 689 7.61 -13.77 21.13
CA ILE A 689 7.25 -12.34 21.23
C ILE A 689 8.23 -11.60 22.16
N VAL A 690 8.60 -12.20 23.30
CA VAL A 690 9.59 -11.65 24.24
C VAL A 690 10.95 -11.51 23.54
N LEU A 691 11.39 -12.54 22.81
CA LEU A 691 12.65 -12.51 22.05
C LEU A 691 12.63 -11.44 20.94
N ILE A 692 11.50 -11.29 20.23
CA ILE A 692 11.32 -10.23 19.23
C ILE A 692 11.42 -8.86 19.90
N TYR A 693 10.78 -8.66 21.06
CA TYR A 693 10.89 -7.40 21.81
C TYR A 693 12.36 -7.11 22.20
N PHE A 694 13.09 -8.09 22.74
CA PHE A 694 14.50 -7.94 23.12
C PHE A 694 15.40 -7.62 21.92
N THR A 695 15.21 -8.33 20.80
CA THR A 695 15.97 -8.08 19.56
C THR A 695 15.67 -6.70 18.97
N VAL A 696 14.39 -6.28 18.92
CA VAL A 696 14.01 -4.95 18.42
C VAL A 696 14.60 -3.83 19.29
N CYS A 697 14.52 -3.95 20.62
CA CYS A 697 15.16 -3.00 21.52
C CYS A 697 16.67 -2.95 21.34
N SER A 698 17.32 -4.12 21.21
CA SER A 698 18.76 -4.22 20.93
C SER A 698 19.15 -3.54 19.61
N ILE A 699 18.37 -3.73 18.54
CA ILE A 699 18.58 -3.08 17.24
C ILE A 699 18.41 -1.56 17.34
N ILE A 700 17.40 -1.08 18.09
CA ILE A 700 17.19 0.35 18.31
C ILE A 700 18.36 0.97 19.09
N ALA A 701 18.84 0.28 20.12
CA ALA A 701 20.00 0.71 20.89
C ALA A 701 21.25 0.74 20.01
N PHE A 702 21.49 -0.29 19.20
CA PHE A 702 22.59 -0.34 18.24
C PHE A 702 22.55 0.85 17.26
N ARG A 703 21.38 1.13 16.67
CA ARG A 703 21.21 2.26 15.74
C ARG A 703 21.45 3.61 16.41
N THR A 704 20.93 3.79 17.63
CA THR A 704 21.12 5.04 18.39
C THR A 704 22.58 5.25 18.75
N ALA A 705 23.27 4.19 19.20
CA ALA A 705 24.70 4.23 19.48
C ALA A 705 25.55 4.47 18.22
N LYS A 706 25.17 3.89 17.08
CA LYS A 706 25.81 4.15 15.78
C LYS A 706 25.69 5.63 15.39
N LEU A 707 24.51 6.22 15.54
CA LEU A 707 24.31 7.65 15.29
C LEU A 707 25.17 8.52 16.22
N MET A 708 25.36 8.11 17.48
CA MET A 708 26.30 8.78 18.39
C MET A 708 27.77 8.62 17.98
N GLU A 709 28.15 7.44 17.46
CA GLU A 709 29.48 7.23 16.85
C GLU A 709 29.71 8.18 15.66
N GLU A 710 28.65 8.52 14.93
CA GLU A 710 28.64 9.49 13.82
C GLU A 710 28.53 10.96 14.29
N GLY A 711 28.42 11.21 15.59
CA GLY A 711 28.37 12.55 16.18
C GLY A 711 26.96 13.13 16.35
N SER A 712 25.90 12.35 16.13
CA SER A 712 24.51 12.77 16.35
C SER A 712 24.06 12.55 17.80
N ARG A 713 23.34 13.52 18.38
CA ARG A 713 22.78 13.39 19.73
C ARG A 713 21.53 12.49 19.77
N PRO A 714 21.35 11.67 20.82
CA PRO A 714 20.11 10.92 21.00
C PRO A 714 18.90 11.85 21.11
N SER A 715 17.78 11.44 20.51
CA SER A 715 16.53 12.18 20.59
C SER A 715 16.03 12.27 22.03
N LYS A 716 15.38 13.38 22.39
CA LYS A 716 14.73 13.51 23.71
C LYS A 716 13.32 12.93 23.68
N TRP A 717 12.80 12.67 24.88
CA TRP A 717 11.43 12.23 25.09
C TRP A 717 10.37 13.14 24.45
N SER A 718 10.60 14.44 24.40
CA SER A 718 9.77 15.42 23.70
C SER A 718 9.54 15.03 22.24
N TYR A 719 10.58 14.56 21.57
CA TYR A 719 10.50 14.10 20.19
C TYR A 719 9.68 12.82 20.07
N THR A 720 9.94 11.83 20.93
CA THR A 720 9.17 10.56 20.97
C THR A 720 7.69 10.83 21.24
N LYS A 721 7.37 11.71 22.19
CA LYS A 721 6.00 12.11 22.51
C LYS A 721 5.31 12.81 21.33
N ARG A 722 6.04 13.69 20.62
CA ARG A 722 5.51 14.35 19.41
C ARG A 722 5.20 13.33 18.33
N TRP A 723 6.11 12.39 18.08
CA TRP A 723 5.91 11.31 17.12
C TRP A 723 4.73 10.41 17.50
N LEU A 724 4.62 10.01 18.76
CA LEU A 724 3.49 9.22 19.26
C LEU A 724 2.15 9.93 19.06
N ASN A 725 2.09 11.26 19.20
CA ASN A 725 0.86 12.03 19.02
C ASN A 725 0.51 12.32 17.55
N THR A 726 1.45 12.16 16.61
CA THR A 726 1.22 12.41 15.18
C THR A 726 1.15 11.12 14.40
N SER A 727 2.31 10.61 13.96
CA SER A 727 2.41 9.48 13.04
C SER A 727 2.47 8.13 13.77
N GLY A 728 2.85 8.11 15.04
CA GLY A 728 3.00 6.89 15.86
C GLY A 728 1.69 6.39 16.47
N PHE A 729 0.67 7.24 16.61
CA PHE A 729 -0.59 6.90 17.25
C PHE A 729 -1.31 5.69 16.61
N PRO A 730 -1.48 5.62 15.28
CA PRO A 730 -2.14 4.47 14.65
C PRO A 730 -1.39 3.16 14.92
N TRP A 731 -0.05 3.19 14.89
CA TRP A 731 0.79 2.01 15.17
C TRP A 731 0.64 1.53 16.61
N MET A 732 0.62 2.44 17.58
CA MET A 732 0.52 2.11 18.99
C MET A 732 -0.83 1.46 19.33
N ILE A 733 -1.94 1.93 18.76
CA ILE A 733 -3.24 1.31 18.99
C ILE A 733 -3.34 -0.03 18.24
N SER A 734 -2.82 -0.08 17.02
CA SER A 734 -2.92 -1.29 16.21
C SER A 734 -2.07 -2.42 16.78
N ILE A 735 -0.91 -2.16 17.40
CA ILE A 735 0.04 -3.19 17.82
C ILE A 735 -0.57 -4.17 18.84
N THR A 736 -1.44 -3.70 19.74
CA THR A 736 -2.18 -4.58 20.67
C THR A 736 -3.11 -5.52 19.90
N GLY A 737 -3.81 -5.01 18.89
CA GLY A 737 -4.66 -5.81 18.01
C GLY A 737 -3.86 -6.82 17.20
N TRP A 738 -2.71 -6.42 16.64
CA TRP A 738 -1.82 -7.33 15.91
C TRP A 738 -1.26 -8.45 16.79
N ILE A 739 -0.82 -8.13 18.01
CA ILE A 739 -0.31 -9.14 18.97
C ILE A 739 -1.43 -10.13 19.32
N LEU A 740 -2.62 -9.65 19.67
CA LEU A 740 -3.76 -10.49 19.99
C LEU A 740 -4.18 -11.36 18.79
N MET A 741 -4.24 -10.77 17.60
CA MET A 741 -4.60 -11.46 16.37
C MET A 741 -3.56 -12.54 16.02
N LEU A 742 -2.26 -12.22 16.06
CA LEU A 742 -1.20 -13.19 15.81
C LEU A 742 -1.24 -14.31 16.84
N PHE A 743 -1.48 -14.00 18.12
CA PHE A 743 -1.61 -15.01 19.17
C PHE A 743 -2.79 -15.97 18.91
N ILE A 744 -3.99 -15.42 18.68
CA ILE A 744 -5.21 -16.19 18.46
C ILE A 744 -5.14 -17.03 17.17
N VAL A 745 -4.47 -16.53 16.13
CA VAL A 745 -4.36 -17.22 14.83
C VAL A 745 -3.22 -18.23 14.82
N LEU A 746 -2.03 -17.88 15.30
CA LEU A 746 -0.86 -18.76 15.23
C LEU A 746 -0.98 -19.95 16.19
N ALA A 747 -1.56 -19.78 17.37
CA ALA A 747 -1.69 -20.86 18.34
C ALA A 747 -2.40 -22.10 17.75
N PRO A 748 -3.65 -22.02 17.25
CA PRO A 748 -4.33 -23.19 16.68
C PRO A 748 -3.65 -23.71 15.40
N ILE A 749 -3.04 -22.83 14.58
CA ILE A 749 -2.34 -23.26 13.36
C ILE A 749 -1.12 -24.10 13.72
N ILE A 750 -0.26 -23.62 14.61
CA ILE A 750 0.95 -24.34 15.04
C ILE A 750 0.55 -25.63 15.76
N THR A 751 -0.46 -25.59 16.64
CA THR A 751 -1.00 -26.78 17.29
C THR A 751 -1.49 -27.81 16.27
N SER A 752 -2.25 -27.39 15.25
CA SER A 752 -2.70 -28.29 14.18
C SER A 752 -1.53 -28.88 13.40
N VAL A 753 -0.48 -28.10 13.10
CA VAL A 753 0.71 -28.64 12.43
C VAL A 753 1.39 -29.68 13.30
N LEU A 754 1.57 -29.42 14.59
CA LEU A 754 2.23 -30.33 15.50
C LEU A 754 1.44 -31.63 15.74
N ILE A 755 0.10 -31.55 15.82
CA ILE A 755 -0.77 -32.74 15.90
C ILE A 755 -0.54 -33.68 14.70
N SER A 756 -0.21 -33.15 13.51
CA SER A 756 0.08 -33.98 12.33
C SER A 756 1.34 -34.86 12.44
N PHE A 757 2.19 -34.63 13.46
CA PHE A 757 3.39 -35.43 13.75
C PHE A 757 3.20 -36.38 14.95
N THR A 758 1.96 -36.55 15.41
CA THR A 758 1.58 -37.44 16.52
C THR A 758 0.70 -38.59 16.02
N ASP A 759 0.49 -39.61 16.86
CA ASP A 759 -0.47 -40.72 16.65
C ASP A 759 -1.90 -40.38 17.10
N TYR A 760 -2.20 -39.10 17.33
CA TYR A 760 -3.47 -38.66 17.88
C TYR A 760 -4.65 -39.06 16.98
N GLY A 761 -5.63 -39.74 17.56
CA GLY A 761 -6.83 -40.20 16.86
C GLY A 761 -7.68 -41.10 17.74
N TYR A 762 -8.61 -41.83 17.13
CA TYR A 762 -9.59 -42.66 17.85
C TYR A 762 -9.01 -43.59 18.93
N MET A 763 -7.82 -44.16 18.71
CA MET A 763 -7.15 -45.09 19.64
C MET A 763 -6.25 -44.41 20.69
N HIS A 764 -5.84 -43.16 20.47
CA HIS A 764 -4.91 -42.41 21.33
C HIS A 764 -5.54 -41.12 21.88
N GLN A 765 -6.88 -41.08 21.93
CA GLN A 765 -7.65 -40.02 22.57
C GLN A 765 -8.14 -40.48 23.95
N ALA A 766 -8.20 -39.56 24.91
CA ALA A 766 -8.79 -39.84 26.22
C ALA A 766 -10.22 -40.42 26.06
N PRO A 767 -10.58 -41.54 26.74
CA PRO A 767 -9.88 -42.20 27.85
C PRO A 767 -8.96 -43.39 27.48
N THR A 768 -8.75 -43.67 26.19
CA THR A 768 -8.14 -44.94 25.73
C THR A 768 -6.63 -45.06 26.01
N GLN A 769 -5.78 -44.45 25.18
CA GLN A 769 -4.33 -44.43 25.33
C GLN A 769 -3.79 -43.00 25.24
N THR A 770 -2.58 -42.79 25.78
CA THR A 770 -1.85 -41.52 25.64
C THR A 770 -1.26 -41.39 24.25
N SER A 771 -1.30 -40.19 23.68
CA SER A 771 -0.68 -39.91 22.39
C SER A 771 0.82 -39.61 22.54
N SER A 772 1.61 -39.99 21.52
CA SER A 772 3.06 -39.86 21.48
C SER A 772 3.55 -39.16 20.20
N TRP A 773 4.81 -38.72 20.21
CA TRP A 773 5.45 -38.18 19.01
C TRP A 773 5.90 -39.30 18.09
N VAL A 774 5.31 -39.36 16.89
CA VAL A 774 5.59 -40.40 15.90
C VAL A 774 6.34 -39.82 14.68
N GLY A 775 6.49 -38.49 14.62
CA GLY A 775 7.29 -37.79 13.64
C GLY A 775 6.77 -37.99 12.22
N LEU A 776 7.67 -38.33 11.29
CA LEU A 776 7.31 -38.54 9.88
C LEU A 776 6.62 -39.88 9.62
N LYS A 777 6.57 -40.81 10.58
CA LYS A 777 5.85 -42.09 10.39
C LYS A 777 4.35 -41.86 10.15
N GLN A 778 3.75 -40.87 10.82
CA GLN A 778 2.37 -40.44 10.59
C GLN A 778 2.13 -39.99 9.14
N TRP A 779 3.10 -39.26 8.57
CA TRP A 779 3.09 -38.85 7.16
C TRP A 779 3.32 -40.02 6.18
N GLY A 780 3.87 -41.15 6.65
CA GLY A 780 4.01 -42.39 5.90
C GLY A 780 2.71 -43.19 5.77
N LEU A 781 1.71 -42.97 6.65
CA LEU A 781 0.42 -43.69 6.63
C LEU A 781 -0.39 -43.45 5.35
N TRP A 782 -0.07 -42.40 4.59
CA TRP A 782 -0.60 -42.15 3.25
C TRP A 782 -0.46 -43.38 2.33
N TRP A 783 0.62 -44.16 2.47
CA TRP A 783 0.83 -45.37 1.67
C TRP A 783 -0.10 -46.52 2.07
N ILE A 784 -0.46 -46.62 3.35
CA ILE A 784 -1.41 -47.62 3.86
C ILE A 784 -2.83 -47.23 3.44
N TYR A 785 -3.20 -45.96 3.64
CA TYR A 785 -4.51 -45.42 3.27
C TYR A 785 -4.78 -45.46 1.77
N ARG A 786 -3.72 -45.44 0.94
CA ARG A 786 -3.80 -45.63 -0.52
C ARG A 786 -4.52 -46.93 -0.88
N ASN A 787 -4.19 -48.02 -0.21
CA ASN A 787 -4.80 -49.33 -0.48
C ASN A 787 -6.29 -49.36 -0.10
N ASN A 788 -6.70 -48.53 0.85
CA ASN A 788 -8.10 -48.40 1.31
C ASN A 788 -8.92 -47.35 0.51
N GLY A 789 -8.39 -46.84 -0.61
CA GLY A 789 -9.12 -45.96 -1.53
C GLY A 789 -9.09 -44.47 -1.20
N ILE A 790 -8.15 -43.98 -0.35
CA ILE A 790 -8.08 -42.55 0.01
C ILE A 790 -7.84 -41.65 -1.21
N LEU A 791 -7.08 -42.13 -2.21
CA LEU A 791 -6.81 -41.37 -3.42
C LEU A 791 -8.08 -41.13 -4.22
N THR A 792 -8.96 -42.12 -4.31
CA THR A 792 -10.26 -42.00 -4.98
C THR A 792 -11.18 -41.02 -4.24
N ALA A 793 -11.20 -41.08 -2.90
CA ALA A 793 -11.95 -40.11 -2.09
C ALA A 793 -11.42 -38.68 -2.31
N LEU A 794 -10.11 -38.48 -2.21
CA LEU A 794 -9.47 -37.17 -2.42
C LEU A 794 -9.65 -36.66 -3.84
N GLU A 795 -9.58 -37.50 -4.87
CA GLU A 795 -9.84 -37.11 -6.25
C GLU A 795 -11.27 -36.55 -6.41
N ARG A 796 -12.27 -37.27 -5.87
CA ARG A 796 -13.68 -36.83 -5.90
C ARG A 796 -13.87 -35.50 -5.17
N ILE A 797 -13.25 -35.34 -4.00
CA ILE A 797 -13.37 -34.15 -3.16
C ILE A 797 -12.61 -32.97 -3.76
N ILE A 798 -11.36 -33.15 -4.19
CA ILE A 798 -10.53 -32.08 -4.76
C ILE A 798 -11.14 -31.62 -6.09
N GLY A 799 -11.60 -32.57 -6.93
CA GLY A 799 -12.29 -32.26 -8.17
C GLY A 799 -13.54 -31.40 -7.94
N TRP A 800 -14.37 -31.79 -6.97
CA TRP A 800 -15.53 -30.97 -6.58
C TRP A 800 -15.12 -29.65 -5.95
N THR A 801 -14.16 -29.63 -5.02
CA THR A 801 -13.67 -28.43 -4.34
C THR A 801 -13.19 -27.39 -5.35
N PHE A 802 -12.50 -27.82 -6.41
CA PHE A 802 -12.05 -26.92 -7.48
C PHE A 802 -13.24 -26.32 -8.27
N ILE A 803 -14.18 -27.16 -8.70
CA ILE A 803 -15.40 -26.72 -9.41
C ILE A 803 -16.21 -25.77 -8.54
N TRP A 804 -16.47 -26.18 -7.29
CA TRP A 804 -17.13 -25.38 -6.26
C TRP A 804 -16.45 -24.03 -6.08
N THR A 805 -15.14 -24.00 -5.84
CA THR A 805 -14.40 -22.76 -5.57
C THR A 805 -14.50 -21.82 -6.76
N ILE A 806 -14.34 -22.31 -7.98
CA ILE A 806 -14.43 -21.48 -9.18
C ILE A 806 -15.86 -20.95 -9.37
N ALA A 807 -16.86 -21.83 -9.32
CA ALA A 807 -18.25 -21.44 -9.55
C ALA A 807 -18.77 -20.49 -8.45
N SER A 808 -18.54 -20.85 -7.18
CA SER A 808 -18.93 -20.06 -6.00
C SER A 808 -18.11 -18.79 -5.78
N THR A 809 -17.10 -18.55 -6.61
CA THR A 809 -16.38 -17.28 -6.68
C THR A 809 -16.89 -16.47 -7.88
N LEU A 810 -16.84 -17.04 -9.08
CA LEU A 810 -17.19 -16.34 -10.31
C LEU A 810 -18.67 -15.93 -10.37
N CYS A 811 -19.61 -16.83 -10.02
CA CYS A 811 -21.03 -16.54 -10.09
C CYS A 811 -21.45 -15.35 -9.19
N PRO A 812 -21.12 -15.32 -7.88
CA PRO A 812 -21.44 -14.16 -7.05
C PRO A 812 -20.66 -12.90 -7.42
N ILE A 813 -19.40 -13.02 -7.90
CA ILE A 813 -18.65 -11.85 -8.39
C ILE A 813 -19.35 -11.22 -9.60
N SER A 814 -19.66 -12.04 -10.61
CA SER A 814 -20.33 -11.58 -11.82
C SER A 814 -21.68 -10.94 -11.49
N LEU A 815 -22.50 -11.60 -10.67
CA LEU A 815 -23.81 -11.07 -10.28
C LEU A 815 -23.68 -9.77 -9.47
N GLY A 816 -22.78 -9.71 -8.50
CA GLY A 816 -22.53 -8.52 -7.68
C GLY A 816 -22.05 -7.33 -8.49
N ILE A 817 -21.14 -7.54 -9.45
CA ILE A 817 -20.67 -6.50 -10.38
C ILE A 817 -21.80 -6.01 -11.28
N ILE A 818 -22.56 -6.93 -11.89
CA ILE A 818 -23.69 -6.58 -12.78
C ILE A 818 -24.71 -5.74 -12.02
N LEU A 819 -25.15 -6.19 -10.84
CA LEU A 819 -26.12 -5.46 -10.03
C LEU A 819 -25.57 -4.11 -9.56
N ALA A 820 -24.29 -4.02 -9.20
CA ALA A 820 -23.68 -2.76 -8.76
C ALA A 820 -23.63 -1.72 -9.88
N ILE A 821 -23.28 -2.14 -11.10
CA ILE A 821 -23.30 -1.28 -12.28
C ILE A 821 -24.73 -0.80 -12.58
N LEU A 822 -25.70 -1.72 -12.56
CA LEU A 822 -27.11 -1.40 -12.80
C LEU A 822 -27.65 -0.42 -11.75
N ALA A 823 -27.36 -0.65 -10.47
CA ALA A 823 -27.80 0.19 -9.36
C ALA A 823 -27.10 1.57 -9.30
N ASN A 824 -25.91 1.69 -9.92
CA ASN A 824 -25.18 2.95 -10.02
C ASN A 824 -25.57 3.79 -11.26
N ASN A 825 -26.31 3.22 -12.21
CA ASN A 825 -26.71 3.91 -13.44
C ASN A 825 -27.64 5.11 -13.17
N ASN A 826 -27.37 6.24 -13.83
CA ASN A 826 -28.14 7.46 -13.66
C ASN A 826 -29.61 7.39 -14.11
N ARG A 827 -29.96 6.41 -14.95
CA ARG A 827 -31.31 6.25 -15.52
C ARG A 827 -32.28 5.50 -14.60
N LEU A 828 -31.77 4.78 -13.60
CA LEU A 828 -32.61 3.99 -12.70
C LEU A 828 -33.38 4.92 -11.74
N LYS A 829 -34.72 4.92 -11.82
CA LYS A 829 -35.61 5.57 -10.86
C LYS A 829 -35.75 4.67 -9.62
N GLY A 830 -35.76 5.24 -8.42
CA GLY A 830 -35.90 4.45 -7.17
C GLY A 830 -34.63 3.71 -6.70
N ARG A 831 -33.41 4.15 -7.07
CA ARG A 831 -32.15 3.44 -6.79
C ARG A 831 -31.93 3.04 -5.33
N LYS A 832 -32.40 3.86 -4.38
CA LYS A 832 -32.26 3.57 -2.94
C LYS A 832 -33.04 2.31 -2.54
N PHE A 833 -34.22 2.12 -3.12
CA PHE A 833 -35.06 0.95 -2.87
C PHE A 833 -34.41 -0.33 -3.42
N PHE A 834 -33.96 -0.32 -4.68
CA PHE A 834 -33.25 -1.46 -5.27
C PHE A 834 -31.95 -1.80 -4.52
N ARG A 835 -31.16 -0.79 -4.10
CA ARG A 835 -29.96 -1.03 -3.27
C ARG A 835 -30.31 -1.69 -1.95
N LEU A 836 -31.41 -1.27 -1.31
CA LEU A 836 -31.85 -1.86 -0.05
C LEU A 836 -32.19 -3.34 -0.24
N ILE A 837 -32.98 -3.68 -1.28
CA ILE A 837 -33.32 -5.07 -1.61
C ILE A 837 -32.07 -5.92 -1.88
N PHE A 838 -31.14 -5.42 -2.70
CA PHE A 838 -29.94 -6.19 -3.08
C PHE A 838 -28.97 -6.44 -1.91
N ILE A 839 -29.05 -5.66 -0.83
CA ILE A 839 -28.21 -5.83 0.37
C ILE A 839 -28.81 -6.84 1.36
N ILE A 840 -30.12 -7.13 1.29
CA ILE A 840 -30.83 -7.98 2.26
C ILE A 840 -30.12 -9.33 2.51
N PRO A 841 -29.66 -10.08 1.49
CA PRO A 841 -29.03 -11.38 1.74
C PRO A 841 -27.78 -11.32 2.61
N TRP A 842 -27.06 -10.20 2.59
CA TRP A 842 -25.90 -9.96 3.44
C TRP A 842 -26.27 -9.37 4.81
N ALA A 843 -27.38 -8.64 4.89
CA ALA A 843 -27.86 -8.08 6.16
C ALA A 843 -28.36 -9.15 7.14
N ILE A 844 -28.84 -10.28 6.62
CA ILE A 844 -29.26 -11.44 7.40
C ILE A 844 -28.02 -12.31 7.71
N PRO A 845 -27.80 -12.75 8.96
CA PRO A 845 -26.70 -13.65 9.28
C PRO A 845 -26.72 -14.92 8.40
N ALA A 846 -25.56 -15.27 7.83
CA ALA A 846 -25.46 -16.31 6.81
C ALA A 846 -26.02 -17.67 7.26
N PHE A 847 -25.79 -18.07 8.52
CA PHE A 847 -26.30 -19.34 9.03
C PHE A 847 -27.84 -19.40 9.06
N VAL A 848 -28.52 -18.29 9.41
CA VAL A 848 -29.99 -18.19 9.40
C VAL A 848 -30.50 -18.35 7.97
N MET A 849 -29.88 -17.65 7.02
CA MET A 849 -30.22 -17.76 5.60
C MET A 849 -30.00 -19.19 5.07
N LEU A 850 -28.91 -19.84 5.45
CA LEU A 850 -28.62 -21.22 5.04
C LEU A 850 -29.64 -22.23 5.58
N TYR A 851 -30.07 -22.12 6.84
CA TYR A 851 -31.13 -22.97 7.39
C TYR A 851 -32.47 -22.74 6.69
N PHE A 852 -32.82 -21.48 6.44
CA PHE A 852 -34.03 -21.13 5.70
C PHE A 852 -34.01 -21.73 4.28
N LEU A 853 -32.92 -21.54 3.53
CA LEU A 853 -32.79 -22.08 2.18
C LEU A 853 -32.75 -23.61 2.19
N ARG A 854 -32.09 -24.24 3.17
CA ARG A 854 -32.13 -25.69 3.32
C ARG A 854 -33.56 -26.17 3.49
N SER A 855 -34.34 -25.56 4.37
CA SER A 855 -35.77 -25.86 4.58
C SER A 855 -36.59 -25.66 3.29
N ALA A 856 -36.29 -24.63 2.49
CA ALA A 856 -36.98 -24.36 1.24
C ALA A 856 -36.72 -25.39 0.15
N PHE A 857 -35.50 -25.95 0.09
CA PHE A 857 -35.06 -26.93 -0.89
C PHE A 857 -35.04 -28.38 -0.35
N VAL A 858 -35.74 -28.67 0.75
CA VAL A 858 -35.93 -30.05 1.23
C VAL A 858 -36.62 -30.89 0.15
N ASN A 859 -36.23 -32.17 0.06
CA ASN A 859 -36.80 -33.14 -0.87
C ASN A 859 -38.30 -33.41 -0.59
N GLY A 860 -39.01 -33.97 -1.57
CA GLY A 860 -40.45 -34.23 -1.46
C GLY A 860 -41.32 -32.98 -1.53
N THR A 861 -42.56 -33.08 -1.06
CA THR A 861 -43.59 -32.01 -1.15
C THR A 861 -43.55 -31.01 0.01
N THR A 862 -42.76 -31.28 1.05
CA THR A 862 -42.65 -30.43 2.24
C THR A 862 -41.74 -29.21 2.03
N GLY A 863 -40.86 -29.23 1.03
CA GLY A 863 -40.04 -28.08 0.66
C GLY A 863 -40.86 -26.99 -0.02
N TYR A 864 -40.70 -25.74 0.44
CA TYR A 864 -41.45 -24.59 -0.10
C TYR A 864 -41.30 -24.43 -1.62
N ILE A 865 -40.10 -24.70 -2.17
CA ILE A 865 -39.84 -24.55 -3.60
C ILE A 865 -40.56 -25.63 -4.41
N ASN A 866 -40.49 -26.89 -3.98
CA ASN A 866 -41.23 -27.97 -4.63
C ASN A 866 -42.74 -27.74 -4.57
N MET A 867 -43.26 -27.28 -3.42
CA MET A 867 -44.67 -26.92 -3.28
C MET A 867 -45.09 -25.83 -4.27
N ILE A 868 -44.29 -24.78 -4.45
CA ILE A 868 -44.57 -23.70 -5.41
C ILE A 868 -44.49 -24.21 -6.85
N LEU A 869 -43.44 -24.97 -7.21
CA LEU A 869 -43.25 -25.48 -8.58
C LEU A 869 -44.35 -26.45 -9.01
N LEU A 870 -44.83 -27.31 -8.09
CA LEU A 870 -45.95 -28.20 -8.32
C LEU A 870 -47.26 -27.43 -8.48
N LYS A 871 -47.53 -26.43 -7.63
CA LYS A 871 -48.74 -25.58 -7.75
C LYS A 871 -48.78 -24.76 -9.04
N LEU A 872 -47.63 -24.29 -9.51
CA LEU A 872 -47.51 -23.54 -10.77
C LEU A 872 -47.45 -24.45 -12.00
N HIS A 873 -47.53 -25.77 -11.84
CA HIS A 873 -47.44 -26.77 -12.92
C HIS A 873 -46.16 -26.67 -13.75
N PHE A 874 -45.06 -26.15 -13.19
CA PHE A 874 -43.75 -26.16 -13.84
C PHE A 874 -43.09 -27.55 -13.81
N VAL A 875 -43.48 -28.39 -12.86
CA VAL A 875 -43.02 -29.78 -12.71
C VAL A 875 -44.19 -30.68 -12.32
N ASN A 876 -44.19 -31.92 -12.80
CA ASN A 876 -45.23 -32.92 -12.48
C ASN A 876 -44.90 -33.77 -11.25
N ARG A 877 -43.65 -33.72 -10.78
CA ARG A 877 -43.14 -34.49 -9.63
C ARG A 877 -42.17 -33.62 -8.82
N PRO A 878 -42.08 -33.79 -7.49
CA PRO A 878 -41.14 -33.04 -6.67
C PRO A 878 -39.69 -33.35 -7.10
N ILE A 879 -38.86 -32.32 -7.17
CA ILE A 879 -37.44 -32.48 -7.52
C ILE A 879 -36.67 -32.88 -6.25
N GLU A 880 -35.82 -33.89 -6.39
CA GLU A 880 -34.95 -34.42 -5.34
C GLU A 880 -33.65 -33.59 -5.19
N TRP A 881 -33.79 -32.32 -4.82
CA TRP A 881 -32.71 -31.31 -4.78
C TRP A 881 -31.46 -31.73 -3.98
N LEU A 882 -31.64 -32.41 -2.85
CA LEU A 882 -30.53 -32.81 -1.96
C LEU A 882 -30.16 -34.28 -2.09
N ASN A 883 -31.04 -35.12 -2.64
CA ASN A 883 -30.79 -36.57 -2.81
C ASN A 883 -30.06 -36.91 -4.12
N ASN A 884 -30.17 -36.07 -5.16
CA ASN A 884 -29.46 -36.28 -6.42
C ASN A 884 -28.17 -35.44 -6.49
N ILE A 885 -27.04 -36.07 -6.83
CA ILE A 885 -25.69 -35.45 -6.83
C ILE A 885 -25.61 -34.18 -7.69
N THR A 886 -26.08 -34.22 -8.94
CA THR A 886 -25.97 -33.08 -9.86
C THR A 886 -26.86 -31.94 -9.40
N SER A 887 -28.08 -32.24 -8.94
CA SER A 887 -28.99 -31.23 -8.41
C SER A 887 -28.46 -30.59 -7.12
N ALA A 888 -27.91 -31.37 -6.19
CA ALA A 888 -27.36 -30.90 -4.93
C ALA A 888 -26.17 -29.97 -5.15
N ARG A 889 -25.27 -30.33 -6.08
CA ARG A 889 -24.13 -29.50 -6.49
C ARG A 889 -24.57 -28.19 -7.13
N ALA A 890 -25.57 -28.22 -8.01
CA ALA A 890 -26.08 -27.04 -8.70
C ALA A 890 -26.75 -26.07 -7.72
N ILE A 891 -27.66 -26.56 -6.87
CA ILE A 891 -28.38 -25.70 -5.93
C ILE A 891 -27.44 -25.10 -4.87
N LEU A 892 -26.41 -25.84 -4.46
CA LEU A 892 -25.42 -25.38 -3.51
C LEU A 892 -24.62 -24.17 -4.08
N ILE A 893 -24.28 -24.17 -5.37
CA ILE A 893 -23.67 -23.00 -6.05
C ILE A 893 -24.66 -21.82 -6.10
N VAL A 894 -25.94 -22.06 -6.38
CA VAL A 894 -26.98 -21.01 -6.43
C VAL A 894 -27.16 -20.36 -5.06
N VAL A 895 -27.26 -21.16 -3.99
CA VAL A 895 -27.39 -20.69 -2.61
C VAL A 895 -26.17 -19.86 -2.20
N GLN A 896 -24.97 -20.34 -2.52
CA GLN A 896 -23.75 -19.58 -2.25
C GLN A 896 -23.69 -18.28 -3.04
N THR A 897 -24.15 -18.31 -4.30
CA THR A 897 -24.25 -17.11 -5.14
C THR A 897 -25.20 -16.09 -4.49
N TRP A 898 -26.37 -16.52 -4.02
CA TRP A 898 -27.37 -15.69 -3.35
C TRP A 898 -26.82 -14.97 -2.11
N ILE A 899 -26.05 -15.67 -1.28
CA ILE A 899 -25.49 -15.09 -0.05
C ILE A 899 -24.32 -14.14 -0.37
N ALA A 900 -23.40 -14.56 -1.26
CA ALA A 900 -22.16 -13.84 -1.48
C ALA A 900 -22.27 -12.64 -2.43
N TYR A 901 -23.23 -12.63 -3.38
CA TYR A 901 -23.33 -11.52 -4.34
C TYR A 901 -23.59 -10.18 -3.64
N ALA A 902 -24.34 -10.17 -2.55
CA ALA A 902 -24.76 -8.95 -1.85
C ALA A 902 -23.57 -8.21 -1.21
N PHE A 903 -22.61 -8.96 -0.65
CA PHE A 903 -21.34 -8.40 -0.18
C PHE A 903 -20.53 -7.78 -1.32
N ILE A 904 -20.41 -8.50 -2.44
CA ILE A 904 -19.65 -8.04 -3.60
C ILE A 904 -20.32 -6.81 -4.23
N PHE A 905 -21.66 -6.80 -4.29
CA PHE A 905 -22.45 -5.67 -4.72
C PHE A 905 -22.14 -4.41 -3.90
N MET A 906 -22.15 -4.50 -2.57
CA MET A 906 -21.85 -3.37 -1.68
C MET A 906 -20.42 -2.85 -1.90
N LEU A 907 -19.46 -3.77 -1.97
CA LEU A 907 -18.04 -3.49 -2.19
C LEU A 907 -17.78 -2.80 -3.53
N VAL A 908 -18.33 -3.34 -4.62
CA VAL A 908 -18.19 -2.78 -5.97
C VAL A 908 -18.88 -1.42 -6.05
N THR A 909 -20.04 -1.26 -5.41
CA THR A 909 -20.74 0.03 -5.35
C THR A 909 -19.91 1.11 -4.67
N GLY A 910 -19.21 0.79 -3.58
CA GLY A 910 -18.29 1.73 -2.91
C GLY A 910 -17.10 2.11 -3.79
N ASN A 911 -16.47 1.13 -4.45
CA ASN A 911 -15.33 1.37 -5.34
C ASN A 911 -15.72 2.15 -6.60
N LEU A 912 -16.88 1.87 -7.19
CA LEU A 912 -17.40 2.64 -8.34
C LEU A 912 -17.62 4.11 -8.00
N GLN A 913 -17.98 4.43 -6.75
CA GLN A 913 -18.16 5.82 -6.30
C GLN A 913 -16.83 6.56 -6.06
N ALA A 914 -15.73 5.82 -5.89
CA ALA A 914 -14.40 6.40 -5.68
C ALA A 914 -13.73 6.81 -7.01
N ILE A 915 -14.21 6.33 -8.16
CA ILE A 915 -13.65 6.70 -9.46
C ILE A 915 -14.05 8.16 -9.77
N PRO A 916 -13.09 9.08 -9.97
CA PRO A 916 -13.39 10.48 -10.29
C PRO A 916 -14.23 10.61 -11.57
N LYS A 917 -15.21 11.52 -11.55
CA LYS A 917 -16.10 11.74 -12.70
C LYS A 917 -15.38 12.37 -13.89
N ASP A 918 -14.33 13.11 -13.60
CA ASP A 918 -13.49 13.90 -14.50
C ASP A 918 -12.90 13.02 -15.61
N ILE A 919 -12.56 11.77 -15.28
CA ILE A 919 -12.03 10.78 -16.25
C ILE A 919 -13.11 10.36 -17.26
N TYR A 920 -14.37 10.25 -16.81
CA TYR A 920 -15.49 9.92 -17.69
C TYR A 920 -15.89 11.10 -18.58
N GLU A 921 -15.76 12.33 -18.08
CA GLU A 921 -15.99 13.57 -18.82
C GLU A 921 -14.92 13.75 -19.90
N ALA A 922 -13.64 13.62 -19.55
CA ALA A 922 -12.53 13.61 -20.52
C ALA A 922 -12.73 12.56 -21.63
N ALA A 923 -13.07 11.33 -21.26
CA ALA A 923 -13.37 10.30 -22.24
C ALA A 923 -14.62 10.60 -23.10
N SER A 924 -15.58 11.38 -22.58
CA SER A 924 -16.72 11.84 -23.37
C SER A 924 -16.31 12.86 -24.42
N ILE A 925 -15.40 13.77 -24.05
CA ILE A 925 -14.81 14.77 -24.95
C ILE A 925 -14.01 14.09 -26.06
N ASP A 926 -13.28 13.01 -25.75
CA ASP A 926 -12.56 12.17 -26.72
C ASP A 926 -13.50 11.29 -27.60
N GLY A 927 -14.82 11.43 -27.47
CA GLY A 927 -15.80 10.66 -28.26
C GLY A 927 -15.98 9.20 -27.84
N ALA A 928 -15.53 8.81 -26.64
CA ALA A 928 -15.66 7.44 -26.18
C ALA A 928 -17.13 7.07 -25.92
N LYS A 929 -17.62 6.06 -26.66
CA LYS A 929 -18.94 5.43 -26.41
C LYS A 929 -18.97 4.71 -25.05
N ASN A 930 -20.17 4.47 -24.49
CA ASN A 930 -20.34 3.89 -23.16
C ASN A 930 -19.66 2.52 -22.98
N TYR A 931 -19.62 1.68 -24.02
CA TYR A 931 -18.90 0.39 -23.93
C TYR A 931 -17.37 0.57 -23.85
N HIS A 932 -16.81 1.60 -24.50
CA HIS A 932 -15.39 1.96 -24.33
C HIS A 932 -15.14 2.45 -22.91
N LYS A 933 -15.97 3.37 -22.40
CA LYS A 933 -15.87 3.84 -21.00
C LYS A 933 -15.98 2.69 -19.99
N PHE A 934 -16.78 1.67 -20.30
CA PHE A 934 -16.88 0.48 -19.47
C PHE A 934 -15.61 -0.39 -19.54
N PHE A 935 -15.25 -0.91 -20.71
CA PHE A 935 -14.15 -1.87 -20.86
C PHE A 935 -12.75 -1.27 -20.73
N LYS A 936 -12.57 0.03 -21.01
CA LYS A 936 -11.27 0.70 -20.99
C LYS A 936 -11.02 1.51 -19.72
N LEU A 937 -12.07 1.99 -19.04
CA LEU A 937 -11.92 2.81 -17.83
C LEU A 937 -12.51 2.09 -16.61
N THR A 938 -13.83 1.87 -16.61
CA THR A 938 -14.55 1.39 -15.41
C THR A 938 -14.09 0.01 -14.96
N LEU A 939 -14.09 -0.97 -15.85
CA LEU A 939 -13.80 -2.36 -15.52
C LEU A 939 -12.32 -2.56 -15.13
N PRO A 940 -11.31 -2.01 -15.85
CA PRO A 940 -9.91 -2.10 -15.42
C PRO A 940 -9.65 -1.41 -14.08
N SER A 941 -10.15 -0.19 -13.88
CA SER A 941 -9.98 0.55 -12.61
C SER A 941 -10.66 -0.16 -11.45
N LEU A 942 -11.86 -0.70 -11.68
CA LEU A 942 -12.59 -1.47 -10.67
C LEU A 942 -11.85 -2.76 -10.32
N LEU A 943 -11.42 -3.55 -11.32
CA LEU A 943 -10.72 -4.83 -11.10
C LEU A 943 -9.41 -4.63 -10.33
N LEU A 944 -8.65 -3.56 -10.60
CA LEU A 944 -7.44 -3.23 -9.85
C LEU A 944 -7.75 -2.93 -8.38
N ALA A 945 -8.82 -2.19 -8.11
CA ALA A 945 -9.22 -1.84 -6.76
C ALA A 945 -9.74 -3.05 -5.96
N ILE A 946 -10.50 -3.94 -6.60
CA ILE A 946 -11.14 -5.08 -5.92
C ILE A 946 -10.35 -6.38 -5.99
N ALA A 947 -9.28 -6.49 -6.80
CA ALA A 947 -8.51 -7.72 -7.00
C ALA A 947 -8.07 -8.42 -5.69
N PRO A 948 -7.52 -7.72 -4.66
CA PRO A 948 -7.18 -8.34 -3.38
C PRO A 948 -8.38 -9.01 -2.71
N MET A 949 -9.55 -8.38 -2.83
CA MET A 949 -10.80 -8.87 -2.23
C MET A 949 -11.35 -10.05 -3.03
N LEU A 950 -11.19 -10.08 -4.36
CA LEU A 950 -11.56 -11.24 -5.19
C LEU A 950 -10.69 -12.46 -4.85
N ILE A 951 -9.40 -12.28 -4.57
CA ILE A 951 -8.52 -13.34 -4.08
C ILE A 951 -9.01 -13.84 -2.71
N GLY A 952 -9.40 -12.92 -1.83
CA GLY A 952 -10.02 -13.26 -0.55
C GLY A 952 -11.31 -14.07 -0.70
N GLN A 953 -12.18 -13.72 -1.67
CA GLN A 953 -13.40 -14.47 -1.98
C GLN A 953 -13.09 -15.88 -2.49
N PHE A 954 -12.07 -16.04 -3.34
CA PHE A 954 -11.62 -17.35 -3.80
C PHE A 954 -11.14 -18.23 -2.64
N VAL A 955 -10.27 -17.70 -1.79
CA VAL A 955 -9.77 -18.40 -0.59
C VAL A 955 -10.91 -18.72 0.39
N GLY A 956 -11.86 -17.81 0.53
CA GLY A 956 -13.07 -17.99 1.32
C GLY A 956 -13.94 -19.13 0.79
N ALA A 957 -14.20 -19.17 -0.52
CA ALA A 957 -14.99 -20.22 -1.16
C ALA A 957 -14.32 -21.61 -1.01
N PHE A 958 -13.00 -21.68 -1.18
CA PHE A 958 -12.22 -22.92 -1.02
C PHE A 958 -12.35 -23.52 0.39
N ASN A 959 -12.44 -22.66 1.41
CA ASN A 959 -12.53 -23.05 2.82
C ASN A 959 -13.95 -22.85 3.41
N ASN A 960 -15.00 -22.77 2.60
CA ASN A 960 -16.36 -22.44 3.07
C ASN A 960 -17.06 -23.64 3.72
N PHE A 961 -16.60 -24.02 4.90
CA PHE A 961 -17.16 -25.12 5.69
C PHE A 961 -18.64 -24.90 6.03
N THR A 962 -18.99 -23.70 6.50
CA THR A 962 -20.32 -23.36 7.02
C THR A 962 -21.44 -23.62 6.02
N THR A 963 -21.20 -23.30 4.74
CA THR A 963 -22.23 -23.50 3.70
C THR A 963 -22.47 -24.98 3.44
N ILE A 964 -21.41 -25.78 3.35
CA ILE A 964 -21.52 -27.22 3.11
C ILE A 964 -22.15 -27.92 4.32
N SER A 965 -21.66 -27.65 5.54
CA SER A 965 -22.12 -28.35 6.74
C SER A 965 -23.58 -28.07 7.07
N ILE A 966 -24.03 -26.81 6.94
CA ILE A 966 -25.42 -26.45 7.23
C ILE A 966 -26.35 -26.84 6.09
N PHE A 967 -26.01 -26.53 4.83
CA PHE A 967 -26.96 -26.68 3.72
C PHE A 967 -27.08 -28.12 3.21
N SER A 968 -25.97 -28.82 2.97
CA SER A 968 -25.99 -30.19 2.44
C SER A 968 -25.53 -31.27 3.43
N GLY A 969 -24.76 -30.91 4.46
CA GLY A 969 -24.09 -31.87 5.35
C GLY A 969 -23.04 -32.73 4.63
N GLY A 970 -22.60 -32.31 3.43
CA GLY A 970 -21.73 -33.08 2.54
C GLY A 970 -22.45 -34.08 1.61
N GLY A 971 -23.74 -34.34 1.81
CA GLY A 971 -24.51 -35.30 1.01
C GLY A 971 -24.83 -34.84 -0.42
N PRO A 972 -25.45 -35.70 -1.26
CA PRO A 972 -25.81 -37.10 -0.98
C PRO A 972 -24.59 -38.04 -1.03
N ALA A 973 -24.75 -39.27 -0.51
CA ALA A 973 -23.69 -40.28 -0.59
C ALA A 973 -23.48 -40.78 -2.03
N PHE A 974 -22.26 -41.18 -2.37
CA PHE A 974 -22.00 -41.87 -3.63
C PHE A 974 -22.63 -43.26 -3.62
N ALA A 975 -23.06 -43.75 -4.79
CA ALA A 975 -23.58 -45.12 -4.93
C ALA A 975 -22.55 -46.21 -4.54
N LYS A 976 -21.25 -45.90 -4.67
CA LYS A 976 -20.12 -46.71 -4.20
C LYS A 976 -19.19 -45.81 -3.36
N PRO A 977 -19.46 -45.64 -2.05
CA PRO A 977 -18.62 -44.86 -1.16
C PRO A 977 -17.31 -45.62 -0.87
N THR A 978 -16.23 -44.89 -0.59
CA THR A 978 -14.99 -45.51 -0.10
C THR A 978 -15.08 -45.78 1.40
N ALA A 979 -14.03 -46.40 1.98
CA ALA A 979 -13.91 -46.58 3.43
C ALA A 979 -13.95 -45.25 4.22
N TYR A 980 -13.77 -44.11 3.54
CA TYR A 980 -13.75 -42.78 4.14
C TYR A 980 -15.10 -42.04 4.10
N GLN A 981 -16.16 -42.69 3.60
CA GLN A 981 -17.54 -42.16 3.59
C GLN A 981 -17.66 -40.72 3.06
N GLU A 982 -16.95 -40.41 1.97
CA GLU A 982 -16.97 -39.08 1.38
C GLU A 982 -18.34 -38.75 0.78
N GLY A 983 -18.83 -37.55 1.02
CA GLY A 983 -20.08 -37.07 0.47
C GLY A 983 -19.89 -36.39 -0.89
N ALA A 984 -20.92 -36.43 -1.75
CA ALA A 984 -20.80 -35.90 -3.11
C ALA A 984 -20.69 -34.37 -3.19
N THR A 985 -21.08 -33.64 -2.14
CA THR A 985 -20.90 -32.18 -2.04
C THR A 985 -19.81 -31.77 -1.05
N ASP A 986 -19.11 -32.73 -0.43
CA ASP A 986 -18.02 -32.43 0.48
C ASP A 986 -16.88 -31.71 -0.24
N ILE A 987 -16.47 -30.60 0.34
CA ILE A 987 -15.24 -29.88 -0.03
C ILE A 987 -14.12 -30.31 0.91
N LEU A 988 -12.88 -29.99 0.55
CA LEU A 988 -11.70 -30.44 1.30
C LEU A 988 -11.82 -30.18 2.81
N ILE A 989 -12.26 -28.99 3.22
CA ILE A 989 -12.40 -28.65 4.65
C ILE A 989 -13.57 -29.39 5.35
N SER A 990 -14.68 -29.68 4.66
CA SER A 990 -15.79 -30.42 5.27
C SER A 990 -15.47 -31.90 5.42
N PHE A 991 -14.71 -32.46 4.47
CA PHE A 991 -14.17 -33.81 4.59
C PHE A 991 -13.14 -33.92 5.72
N ILE A 992 -12.19 -32.98 5.80
CA ILE A 992 -11.23 -32.90 6.91
C ILE A 992 -11.96 -32.82 8.26
N TYR A 993 -13.04 -32.04 8.35
CA TYR A 993 -13.83 -31.95 9.57
C TYR A 993 -14.45 -33.30 9.98
N LYS A 994 -14.95 -34.11 9.02
CA LYS A 994 -15.46 -35.46 9.31
C LYS A 994 -14.36 -36.38 9.85
N LEU A 995 -13.14 -36.29 9.31
CA LEU A 995 -11.99 -37.02 9.84
C LEU A 995 -11.59 -36.52 11.24
N ALA A 996 -11.55 -35.21 11.46
CA ALA A 996 -11.14 -34.60 12.73
C ALA A 996 -12.16 -34.83 13.87
N THR A 997 -13.44 -35.02 13.54
CA THR A 997 -14.51 -35.29 14.53
C THR A 997 -14.69 -36.77 14.84
N GLY A 998 -13.96 -37.67 14.17
CA GLY A 998 -14.13 -39.11 14.33
C GLY A 998 -15.44 -39.65 13.75
N ALA A 999 -16.08 -38.90 12.84
CA ALA A 999 -17.23 -39.39 12.08
C ALA A 999 -16.83 -40.58 11.19
N VAL A 1000 -15.55 -40.63 10.81
CA VAL A 1000 -14.90 -41.74 10.11
C VAL A 1000 -13.82 -42.29 11.04
N LYS A 1001 -14.01 -43.49 11.57
CA LYS A 1001 -13.09 -44.10 12.55
C LYS A 1001 -11.94 -44.82 11.86
N ILE A 1002 -10.77 -44.20 11.84
CA ILE A 1002 -9.53 -44.76 11.30
C ILE A 1002 -8.43 -44.57 12.34
N GLU A 1003 -7.44 -45.45 12.35
CA GLU A 1003 -6.24 -45.27 13.18
C GLU A 1003 -5.60 -43.90 12.87
N SER A 1004 -5.33 -43.09 13.90
CA SER A 1004 -4.75 -41.75 13.77
C SER A 1004 -5.51 -40.78 12.84
N ASP A 1005 -6.83 -40.94 12.74
CA ASP A 1005 -7.75 -40.12 11.94
C ASP A 1005 -7.57 -38.60 12.14
N GLN A 1006 -7.48 -38.15 13.40
CA GLN A 1006 -7.37 -36.72 13.72
C GLN A 1006 -5.99 -36.15 13.38
N ALA A 1007 -4.90 -36.89 13.62
CA ALA A 1007 -3.56 -36.50 13.18
C ALA A 1007 -3.45 -36.46 11.65
N PHE A 1008 -4.09 -37.40 10.95
CA PHE A 1008 -4.19 -37.37 9.50
C PHE A 1008 -5.03 -36.19 8.98
N ALA A 1009 -6.15 -35.88 9.63
CA ALA A 1009 -6.95 -34.69 9.33
C ALA A 1009 -6.15 -33.40 9.52
N ALA A 1010 -5.33 -33.33 10.57
CA ALA A 1010 -4.42 -32.22 10.81
C ALA A 1010 -3.38 -32.10 9.69
N ALA A 1011 -2.79 -33.22 9.24
CA ALA A 1011 -1.87 -33.24 8.09
C ALA A 1011 -2.54 -32.71 6.81
N LEU A 1012 -3.74 -33.19 6.49
CA LEU A 1012 -4.54 -32.70 5.36
C LEU A 1012 -4.85 -31.20 5.48
N THR A 1013 -5.18 -30.72 6.69
CA THR A 1013 -5.40 -29.29 6.97
C THR A 1013 -4.17 -28.47 6.67
N THR A 1014 -2.98 -28.94 7.07
CA THR A 1014 -1.73 -28.22 6.78
C THR A 1014 -1.44 -28.14 5.28
N LEU A 1015 -1.64 -29.23 4.53
CA LEU A 1015 -1.46 -29.24 3.08
C LEU A 1015 -2.47 -28.31 2.38
N ALA A 1016 -3.74 -28.36 2.80
CA ALA A 1016 -4.79 -27.48 2.29
C ALA A 1016 -4.47 -25.99 2.57
N ALA A 1017 -4.01 -25.68 3.79
CA ALA A 1017 -3.61 -24.35 4.18
C ALA A 1017 -2.40 -23.85 3.37
N LEU A 1018 -1.36 -24.67 3.19
CA LEU A 1018 -0.20 -24.32 2.38
C LEU A 1018 -0.58 -24.04 0.92
N LEU A 1019 -1.46 -24.85 0.33
CA LEU A 1019 -1.97 -24.63 -1.02
C LEU A 1019 -2.77 -23.32 -1.10
N SER A 1020 -3.68 -23.08 -0.15
CA SER A 1020 -4.47 -21.85 -0.07
C SER A 1020 -3.58 -20.61 0.09
N ILE A 1021 -2.57 -20.67 0.98
CA ILE A 1021 -1.60 -19.60 1.21
C ILE A 1021 -0.75 -19.36 -0.04
N ALA A 1022 -0.26 -20.40 -0.72
CA ALA A 1022 0.55 -20.25 -1.92
C ALA A 1022 -0.24 -19.58 -3.06
N VAL A 1023 -1.51 -19.97 -3.26
CA VAL A 1023 -2.40 -19.35 -4.25
C VAL A 1023 -2.69 -17.89 -3.88
N ALA A 1024 -3.02 -17.62 -2.61
CA ALA A 1024 -3.27 -16.28 -2.12
C ALA A 1024 -2.03 -15.38 -2.28
N ALA A 1025 -0.87 -15.82 -1.79
CA ALA A 1025 0.39 -15.07 -1.85
C ALA A 1025 0.77 -14.74 -3.29
N ARG A 1026 0.67 -15.71 -4.21
CA ARG A 1026 0.91 -15.48 -5.64
C ARG A 1026 -0.07 -14.46 -6.23
N GLY A 1027 -1.35 -14.54 -5.85
CA GLY A 1027 -2.37 -13.58 -6.26
C GLY A 1027 -2.08 -12.17 -5.76
N PHE A 1028 -1.79 -12.02 -4.46
CA PHE A 1028 -1.49 -10.75 -3.81
C PHE A 1028 -0.23 -10.11 -4.41
N ILE A 1029 0.87 -10.86 -4.53
CA ILE A 1029 2.12 -10.38 -5.14
C ILE A 1029 1.86 -9.85 -6.56
N LYS A 1030 1.16 -10.63 -7.40
CA LYS A 1030 0.84 -10.18 -8.76
C LYS A 1030 -0.08 -8.96 -8.80
N SER A 1031 -1.02 -8.84 -7.86
CA SER A 1031 -1.92 -7.69 -7.79
C SER A 1031 -1.19 -6.41 -7.39
N MET A 1032 -0.23 -6.48 -6.45
CA MET A 1032 0.62 -5.36 -6.06
C MET A 1032 1.52 -4.91 -7.22
N THR A 1033 2.19 -5.85 -7.91
CA THR A 1033 3.07 -5.53 -9.06
C THR A 1033 2.36 -4.90 -10.27
N ARG A 1034 1.02 -4.91 -10.31
CA ARG A 1034 0.23 -4.25 -11.36
C ARG A 1034 -0.31 -2.89 -10.93
N ARG A 1035 -0.27 -2.60 -9.63
CA ARG A 1035 -0.71 -1.35 -9.04
C ARG A 1035 0.44 -0.34 -8.97
N ASP A 1036 1.63 -0.84 -8.65
CA ASP A 1036 2.91 -0.15 -8.82
C ASP A 1036 3.30 -0.12 -10.31
#